data_AF-A0A8R2QY66-F1
#
_entry.id   AF-A0A8R2QY66-F1
#
_cell.length_a   1.000
_cell.length_b   1.000
_cell.length_c   1.000
_cell.angle_alpha   90.00
_cell.angle_beta   90.00
_cell.angle_gamma   90.00
#
_symmetry.space_group_name_H-M   'P 1'
#
loop_
_entity.id
_entity.type
_entity.pdbx_description
1 polymer ?
#
loop_
_entity_poly.entity_id
_entity_poly.type
_entity_poly.pdbx_seq_one_letter_code
_entity_poly.pdbx_strand_id
1 'polypeptide(L)'
;MAGLLRQRSHTVRHSELLRAIYERLNDVSSTLRARAFSIITECVTHERQHVRDAVKEVQGARGVACRLVAAAARGVCDERAAVRRAALSLLQRVLAAHHTAPVDADLALLVGLCRDASIIVRSAAIAALGEMVTQIPTEAVFDAFLAGPMHQLSDPENKVQEQVVTQIQQLLTDRVDTFVSNQFSPVPWMFLDGITRHNMRRHLQKACTLLSKTSNCINHRLVDVVSTHLGAADDRRDLQCLVLLTGVARLVDYSDIGFVLDYYYKLADDTEERDVRLMPLTVELLSVWSRFASNEQRHALREHLVRRLATSEDETSRIPIATLAAQLDPENLQWATEMMQLSEQRAASGADVREWLRAADLALVSPAPPAPSLMQLFLDALANPPPEWDGAEMGACVAGAGRLCVRARGAACRAAPRFAALLRDCAAPTAARLNALLVLTDICTRYTSIVEPLLECVCGCLSRESPPELRRAAARALTRLLLAGFLRLRTPLYYKYCALLADEDNDVREPAEYYMTCCLTTETIFHHFVDCVLYYNNETEKMSFDARQLIYDVMLQRMSLVQRLNAQCRLAREVLQHAADLTDEGAGELPPALHAALLDTITVLCGPRMKLPRKPMANGEPADIDDLQERVTTNIVSHLTENEKKMKRTVAEVVVPAVLRLYSRLQLRGGQLAAYLVKLATDLLNDYRHEIEELIENDEELVERINQFQETIGIESSFGNTRNLVTTSAPPDPETPRAPRRKAPRQYKGPPKKRALKI
;
A
#
# COMPACT_ATOMS: atom_id res chain seq x y z
N MET A 1 -37.00 52.70 -8.05
CA MET A 1 -36.56 51.28 -8.02
C MET A 1 -35.86 50.83 -6.72
N ALA A 2 -35.39 51.72 -5.83
CA ALA A 2 -34.69 51.32 -4.59
C ALA A 2 -35.60 50.79 -3.44
N GLY A 3 -36.92 50.96 -3.53
CA GLY A 3 -37.87 50.51 -2.50
C GLY A 3 -38.40 49.07 -2.66
N LEU A 4 -38.50 48.57 -3.90
CA LEU A 4 -39.08 47.25 -4.21
C LEU A 4 -38.16 46.08 -3.81
N LEU A 5 -36.84 46.28 -3.81
CA LEU A 5 -35.88 45.28 -3.33
C LEU A 5 -35.84 45.15 -1.80
N ARG A 6 -36.33 46.15 -1.06
CA ARG A 6 -36.39 46.11 0.42
C ARG A 6 -37.69 45.47 0.95
N GLN A 7 -38.70 45.24 0.11
CA GLN A 7 -40.01 44.70 0.49
C GLN A 7 -40.16 43.18 0.28
N ARG A 8 -39.13 42.46 -0.19
CA ARG A 8 -39.14 41.00 -0.19
C ARG A 8 -38.67 40.48 1.16
N SER A 9 -39.60 40.23 2.07
CA SER A 9 -39.38 39.57 3.37
C SER A 9 -39.16 38.05 3.24
N HIS A 10 -38.56 37.58 2.14
CA HIS A 10 -38.07 36.21 2.02
C HIS A 10 -36.62 36.17 2.48
N THR A 11 -36.39 36.44 3.77
CA THR A 11 -35.09 36.18 4.38
C THR A 11 -35.00 34.69 4.66
N VAL A 12 -34.64 33.91 3.63
CA VAL A 12 -34.35 32.48 3.77
C VAL A 12 -33.24 32.34 4.81
N ARG A 13 -33.42 31.45 5.78
CA ARG A 13 -32.40 31.26 6.82
C ARG A 13 -31.14 30.66 6.17
N HIS A 14 -29.97 31.11 6.61
CA HIS A 14 -28.69 30.56 6.10
C HIS A 14 -28.60 29.04 6.29
N SER A 15 -29.22 28.49 7.34
CA SER A 15 -29.29 27.04 7.56
C SER A 15 -30.19 26.30 6.57
N GLU A 16 -31.25 26.93 6.05
CA GLU A 16 -32.10 26.35 5.00
C GLU A 16 -31.36 26.29 3.67
N LEU A 17 -30.60 27.34 3.33
CA LEU A 17 -29.73 27.35 2.14
C LEU A 17 -28.64 26.28 2.25
N LEU A 18 -27.97 26.18 3.40
CA LEU A 18 -26.93 25.19 3.61
C LEU A 18 -27.48 23.76 3.60
N ARG A 19 -28.70 23.54 4.10
CA ARG A 19 -29.39 22.25 4.02
C ARG A 19 -29.71 21.87 2.57
N ALA A 20 -30.20 22.81 1.76
CA ALA A 20 -30.44 22.58 0.34
C ALA A 20 -29.15 22.20 -0.41
N ILE A 21 -28.03 22.83 -0.08
CA ILE A 21 -26.71 22.46 -0.63
C ILE A 21 -26.27 21.08 -0.15
N TYR A 22 -26.47 20.76 1.14
CA TYR A 22 -26.16 19.44 1.71
C TYR A 22 -26.91 18.30 1.00
N GLU A 23 -28.17 18.52 0.60
CA GLU A 23 -28.94 17.53 -0.16
C GLU A 23 -28.34 17.23 -1.55
N ARG A 24 -27.62 18.19 -2.15
CA ARG A 24 -26.94 18.00 -3.45
C ARG A 24 -25.70 17.11 -3.36
N LEU A 25 -25.26 16.73 -2.17
CA LEU A 25 -24.16 15.76 -1.99
C LEU A 25 -24.51 14.35 -2.50
N ASN A 26 -25.80 14.02 -2.63
CA ASN A 26 -26.28 12.72 -3.12
C ASN A 26 -26.85 12.80 -4.55
N ASP A 27 -26.52 13.86 -5.30
CA ASP A 27 -26.99 14.03 -6.67
C ASP A 27 -26.39 12.97 -7.61
N VAL A 28 -27.09 12.65 -8.71
CA VAL A 28 -26.58 11.73 -9.75
C VAL A 28 -25.36 12.34 -10.44
N SER A 29 -25.34 13.67 -10.60
CA SER A 29 -24.23 14.37 -11.22
C SER A 29 -23.06 14.55 -10.26
N SER A 30 -21.91 14.00 -10.61
CA SER A 30 -20.68 14.16 -9.84
C SER A 30 -20.18 15.61 -9.77
N THR A 31 -20.48 16.44 -10.76
CA THR A 31 -20.08 17.86 -10.74
C THR A 31 -20.87 18.63 -9.67
N LEU A 32 -22.17 18.36 -9.54
CA LEU A 32 -23.01 18.92 -8.49
C LEU A 32 -22.57 18.44 -7.11
N ARG A 33 -22.30 17.14 -6.94
CA ARG A 33 -21.75 16.59 -5.69
C ARG A 33 -20.45 17.30 -5.29
N ALA A 34 -19.48 17.38 -6.20
CA ALA A 34 -18.19 18.02 -5.94
C ALA A 34 -18.35 19.51 -5.57
N ARG A 35 -19.18 20.24 -6.30
CA ARG A 35 -19.43 21.67 -6.05
C ARG A 35 -20.10 21.90 -4.70
N ALA A 36 -21.07 21.06 -4.35
CA ALA A 36 -21.73 21.11 -3.05
C ALA A 36 -20.72 20.90 -1.90
N PHE A 37 -19.82 19.91 -2.00
CA PHE A 37 -18.73 19.74 -1.02
C PHE A 37 -17.86 20.98 -0.89
N SER A 38 -17.44 21.59 -2.01
CA SER A 38 -16.63 22.81 -1.99
C SER A 38 -17.35 23.99 -1.31
N ILE A 39 -18.62 24.23 -1.63
CA ILE A 39 -19.39 25.33 -1.04
C ILE A 39 -19.55 25.12 0.48
N ILE A 40 -19.85 23.89 0.91
CA ILE A 40 -19.94 23.59 2.35
C ILE A 40 -18.59 23.81 3.04
N THR A 41 -17.48 23.43 2.40
CA THR A 41 -16.12 23.64 2.92
C THR A 41 -15.82 25.13 3.14
N GLU A 42 -16.15 25.98 2.15
CA GLU A 42 -16.01 27.43 2.27
C GLU A 42 -16.85 27.99 3.43
N CYS A 43 -18.07 27.47 3.61
CA CYS A 43 -18.96 27.84 4.70
C CYS A 43 -18.40 27.48 6.09
N VAL A 44 -17.74 26.32 6.22
CA VAL A 44 -17.12 25.87 7.49
C VAL A 44 -16.04 26.84 7.95
N THR A 45 -15.25 27.40 7.04
CA THR A 45 -14.17 28.35 7.37
C THR A 45 -14.60 29.81 7.30
N HIS A 46 -15.90 30.09 7.16
CA HIS A 46 -16.39 31.44 6.91
C HIS A 46 -16.31 32.33 8.16
N GLU A 47 -15.86 33.57 8.00
CA GLU A 47 -15.64 34.49 9.13
C GLU A 47 -16.95 34.96 9.78
N ARG A 48 -18.02 35.14 9.00
CA ARG A 48 -19.30 35.69 9.48
C ARG A 48 -20.05 34.74 10.43
N GLN A 49 -20.46 35.26 11.59
CA GLN A 49 -21.12 34.50 12.66
C GLN A 49 -22.39 33.76 12.21
N HIS A 50 -23.26 34.40 11.43
CA HIS A 50 -24.51 33.78 10.95
C HIS A 50 -24.28 32.54 10.06
N VAL A 51 -23.17 32.48 9.32
CA VAL A 51 -22.79 31.30 8.54
C VAL A 51 -22.27 30.20 9.46
N ARG A 52 -21.45 30.54 10.46
CA ARG A 52 -20.97 29.57 11.45
C ARG A 52 -22.11 28.94 12.25
N ASP A 53 -23.10 29.73 12.63
CA ASP A 53 -24.28 29.25 13.35
C ASP A 53 -25.13 28.33 12.46
N ALA A 54 -25.27 28.64 11.17
CA ALA A 54 -25.92 27.75 10.20
C ALA A 54 -25.16 26.43 10.01
N VAL A 55 -23.82 26.45 9.96
CA VAL A 55 -22.97 25.25 9.88
C VAL A 55 -23.17 24.38 11.12
N LYS A 56 -23.18 24.97 12.32
CA LYS A 56 -23.44 24.25 13.59
C LYS A 56 -24.83 23.59 13.58
N GLU A 57 -25.84 24.28 13.06
CA GLU A 57 -27.20 23.73 12.95
C GLU A 57 -27.23 22.49 12.02
N VAL A 58 -26.50 22.53 10.89
CA VAL A 58 -26.41 21.40 9.94
C VAL A 58 -25.53 20.27 10.48
N GLN A 59 -24.46 20.57 11.23
CA GLN A 59 -23.59 19.57 11.85
C GLN A 59 -24.31 18.69 12.88
N GLY A 60 -25.27 19.26 13.62
CA GLY A 60 -26.01 18.60 14.70
C GLY A 60 -25.50 18.98 16.11
N ALA A 61 -26.28 18.63 17.16
CA ALA A 61 -25.95 18.98 18.54
C ALA A 61 -24.70 18.22 19.07
N ARG A 62 -23.97 18.83 20.01
CA ARG A 62 -22.79 18.24 20.67
C ARG A 62 -23.15 16.89 21.32
N GLY A 63 -22.44 15.82 20.92
CA GLY A 63 -22.63 14.45 21.42
C GLY A 63 -23.17 13.44 20.40
N VAL A 64 -23.62 13.90 19.22
CA VAL A 64 -24.04 13.04 18.09
C VAL A 64 -22.96 13.05 17.00
N ALA A 65 -22.76 11.94 16.28
CA ALA A 65 -21.81 11.83 15.18
C ALA A 65 -21.98 13.00 14.19
N CYS A 66 -20.88 13.72 13.90
CA CYS A 66 -20.91 14.93 13.08
C CYS A 66 -21.41 14.62 11.66
N ARG A 67 -22.55 15.21 11.26
CA ARG A 67 -23.17 14.92 9.95
C ARG A 67 -22.30 15.32 8.77
N LEU A 68 -21.45 16.33 8.94
CA LEU A 68 -20.50 16.77 7.90
C LEU A 68 -19.34 15.79 7.77
N VAL A 69 -18.81 15.26 8.88
CA VAL A 69 -17.78 14.20 8.85
C VAL A 69 -18.35 12.94 8.19
N ALA A 70 -19.56 12.51 8.57
CA ALA A 70 -20.21 11.36 7.95
C ALA A 70 -20.47 11.57 6.45
N ALA A 71 -20.83 12.80 6.02
CA ALA A 71 -21.00 13.11 4.61
C ALA A 71 -19.67 13.10 3.85
N ALA A 72 -18.62 13.68 4.44
CA ALA A 72 -17.29 13.64 3.87
C ALA A 72 -16.75 12.21 3.76
N ALA A 73 -16.94 11.37 4.80
CA ALA A 73 -16.57 9.96 4.79
C ALA A 73 -17.24 9.17 3.66
N ARG A 74 -18.51 9.46 3.32
CA ARG A 74 -19.14 8.88 2.13
C ARG A 74 -18.56 9.45 0.83
N GLY A 75 -18.33 10.76 0.78
CA GLY A 75 -17.80 11.44 -0.40
C GLY A 75 -16.38 11.04 -0.77
N VAL A 76 -15.54 10.68 0.21
CA VAL A 76 -14.19 10.17 -0.05
C VAL A 76 -14.17 8.76 -0.63
N CYS A 77 -15.30 8.05 -0.63
CA CYS A 77 -15.48 6.77 -1.32
C CYS A 77 -16.15 6.91 -2.70
N ASP A 78 -16.37 8.14 -3.19
CA ASP A 78 -17.05 8.39 -4.46
C ASP A 78 -16.25 7.85 -5.67
N GLU A 79 -16.96 7.40 -6.70
CA GLU A 79 -16.39 6.88 -7.94
C GLU A 79 -15.51 7.92 -8.68
N ARG A 80 -15.82 9.22 -8.54
CA ARG A 80 -15.11 10.31 -9.21
C ARG A 80 -14.08 10.97 -8.29
N ALA A 81 -12.84 11.04 -8.76
CA ALA A 81 -11.72 11.64 -8.05
C ALA A 81 -11.96 13.11 -7.64
N ALA A 82 -12.66 13.90 -8.45
CA ALA A 82 -12.99 15.29 -8.13
C ALA A 82 -13.90 15.42 -6.90
N VAL A 83 -14.86 14.50 -6.75
CA VAL A 83 -15.75 14.45 -5.58
C VAL A 83 -14.97 14.01 -4.35
N ARG A 84 -14.15 12.95 -4.47
CA ARG A 84 -13.28 12.50 -3.37
C ARG A 84 -12.37 13.61 -2.86
N ARG A 85 -11.73 14.36 -3.76
CA ARG A 85 -10.90 15.53 -3.43
C ARG A 85 -11.70 16.62 -2.69
N ALA A 86 -12.89 16.97 -3.17
CA ALA A 86 -13.72 17.99 -2.56
C ALA A 86 -14.21 17.56 -1.15
N ALA A 87 -14.60 16.29 -1.00
CA ALA A 87 -14.98 15.70 0.28
C ALA A 87 -13.80 15.66 1.27
N LEU A 88 -12.60 15.35 0.81
CA LEU A 88 -11.37 15.41 1.60
C LEU A 88 -11.13 16.82 2.16
N SER A 89 -11.26 17.86 1.33
CA SER A 89 -11.14 19.24 1.79
C SER A 89 -12.17 19.60 2.85
N LEU A 90 -13.42 19.13 2.72
CA LEU A 90 -14.42 19.31 3.78
C LEU A 90 -13.99 18.61 5.07
N LEU A 91 -13.55 17.36 4.98
CA LEU A 91 -13.11 16.57 6.14
C LEU A 91 -11.99 17.29 6.90
N GLN A 92 -10.93 17.69 6.20
CA GLN A 92 -9.82 18.44 6.77
C GLN A 92 -10.30 19.70 7.50
N ARG A 93 -11.12 20.54 6.86
CA ARG A 93 -11.55 21.82 7.45
C ARG A 93 -12.47 21.63 8.65
N VAL A 94 -13.30 20.60 8.65
CA VAL A 94 -14.14 20.26 9.80
C VAL A 94 -13.28 19.80 10.97
N LEU A 95 -12.31 18.91 10.72
CA LEU A 95 -11.37 18.45 11.76
C LEU A 95 -10.54 19.61 12.33
N ALA A 96 -10.05 20.51 11.47
CA ALA A 96 -9.29 21.68 11.89
C ALA A 96 -10.12 22.70 12.70
N ALA A 97 -11.42 22.76 12.47
CA ALA A 97 -12.33 23.68 13.17
C ALA A 97 -12.73 23.18 14.57
N HIS A 98 -12.52 21.90 14.88
CA HIS A 98 -12.79 21.36 16.21
C HIS A 98 -11.64 21.72 17.17
N HIS A 99 -11.97 22.35 18.32
CA HIS A 99 -10.98 22.71 19.35
C HIS A 99 -10.46 21.50 20.17
N THR A 100 -10.91 20.30 19.84
CA THR A 100 -10.48 19.03 20.45
C THR A 100 -9.59 18.29 19.48
N ALA A 101 -8.64 17.50 19.99
CA ALA A 101 -7.80 16.65 19.14
C ALA A 101 -8.67 15.79 18.21
N PRO A 102 -8.32 15.68 16.91
CA PRO A 102 -9.06 14.86 15.97
C PRO A 102 -9.03 13.38 16.39
N VAL A 103 -10.11 12.65 16.09
CA VAL A 103 -10.24 11.23 16.41
C VAL A 103 -9.46 10.40 15.39
N ASP A 104 -8.78 9.35 15.85
CA ASP A 104 -7.94 8.48 15.01
C ASP A 104 -8.69 7.90 13.80
N ALA A 105 -9.97 7.57 13.97
CA ALA A 105 -10.81 7.06 12.89
C ALA A 105 -10.98 8.06 11.73
N ASP A 106 -11.08 9.36 12.03
CA ASP A 106 -11.23 10.39 11.00
C ASP A 106 -9.89 10.69 10.31
N LEU A 107 -8.79 10.63 11.07
CA LEU A 107 -7.43 10.72 10.51
C LEU A 107 -7.12 9.54 9.59
N ALA A 108 -7.57 8.33 9.93
CA ALA A 108 -7.38 7.14 9.11
C ALA A 108 -8.01 7.27 7.72
N LEU A 109 -9.13 8.01 7.59
CA LEU A 109 -9.72 8.33 6.28
C LEU A 109 -8.77 9.17 5.42
N LEU A 110 -8.14 10.20 6.00
CA LEU A 110 -7.16 11.04 5.29
C LEU A 110 -5.90 10.25 4.92
N VAL A 111 -5.42 9.40 5.83
CA VAL A 111 -4.27 8.51 5.60
C VAL A 111 -4.53 7.57 4.44
N GLY A 112 -5.71 6.93 4.37
CA GLY A 112 -6.09 6.06 3.27
C GLY A 112 -6.07 6.76 1.91
N LEU A 113 -6.47 8.03 1.87
CA LEU A 113 -6.50 8.83 0.63
C LEU A 113 -5.10 9.20 0.11
N CYS A 114 -4.05 9.10 0.94
CA CYS A 114 -2.67 9.22 0.45
C CYS A 114 -2.28 8.09 -0.53
N ARG A 115 -3.03 6.98 -0.56
CA ARG A 115 -2.84 5.85 -1.50
C ARG A 115 -3.92 5.78 -2.59
N ASP A 116 -4.71 6.83 -2.77
CA ASP A 116 -5.78 6.88 -3.78
C ASP A 116 -5.23 6.64 -5.20
N ALA A 117 -6.02 6.00 -6.06
CA ALA A 117 -5.64 5.76 -7.46
C ALA A 117 -5.38 7.06 -8.25
N SER A 118 -5.97 8.19 -7.84
CA SER A 118 -5.81 9.49 -8.48
C SER A 118 -4.73 10.33 -7.79
N ILE A 119 -3.74 10.78 -8.57
CA ILE A 119 -2.70 11.71 -8.12
C ILE A 119 -3.27 12.99 -7.49
N ILE A 120 -4.38 13.52 -8.00
CA ILE A 120 -4.99 14.76 -7.49
C ILE A 120 -5.51 14.57 -6.05
N VAL A 121 -6.08 13.39 -5.76
CA VAL A 121 -6.59 13.07 -4.42
C VAL A 121 -5.42 12.83 -3.47
N ARG A 122 -4.40 12.07 -3.89
CA ARG A 122 -3.20 11.83 -3.08
C ARG A 122 -2.48 13.12 -2.70
N SER A 123 -2.22 14.00 -3.67
CA SER A 123 -1.60 15.30 -3.43
C SER A 123 -2.44 16.18 -2.50
N ALA A 124 -3.77 16.14 -2.60
CA ALA A 124 -4.64 16.87 -1.70
C ALA A 124 -4.61 16.30 -0.26
N ALA A 125 -4.56 14.97 -0.11
CA ALA A 125 -4.44 14.31 1.19
C ALA A 125 -3.12 14.65 1.90
N ILE A 126 -2.02 14.61 1.15
CA ILE A 126 -0.68 14.98 1.65
C ILE A 126 -0.66 16.45 2.06
N ALA A 127 -1.23 17.34 1.24
CA ALA A 127 -1.36 18.75 1.58
C ALA A 127 -2.16 18.96 2.88
N ALA A 128 -3.31 18.28 3.00
CA ALA A 128 -4.19 18.38 4.16
C ALA A 128 -3.50 17.94 5.46
N LEU A 129 -2.85 16.77 5.47
CA LEU A 129 -2.12 16.27 6.65
C LEU A 129 -0.91 17.15 6.99
N GLY A 130 -0.20 17.65 5.97
CA GLY A 130 0.91 18.60 6.15
C GLY A 130 0.46 19.95 6.73
N GLU A 131 -0.72 20.45 6.36
CA GLU A 131 -1.30 21.65 6.96
C GLU A 131 -1.72 21.38 8.42
N MET A 132 -2.33 20.22 8.68
CA MET A 132 -2.79 19.84 10.02
C MET A 132 -1.65 19.73 11.04
N VAL A 133 -0.50 19.15 10.69
CA VAL A 133 0.66 19.09 11.62
C VAL A 133 1.17 20.48 12.02
N THR A 134 0.95 21.50 11.18
CA THR A 134 1.33 22.88 11.50
C THR A 134 0.28 23.62 12.32
N GLN A 135 -1.01 23.34 12.10
CA GLN A 135 -2.12 24.02 12.77
C GLN A 135 -2.47 23.38 14.13
N ILE A 136 -2.38 22.06 14.22
CA ILE A 136 -2.77 21.25 15.39
C ILE A 136 -1.66 20.22 15.67
N PRO A 137 -0.47 20.67 16.12
CA PRO A 137 0.66 19.78 16.40
C PRO A 137 0.34 18.90 17.61
N THR A 138 -0.17 17.70 17.34
CA THR A 138 -0.53 16.68 18.33
C THR A 138 0.06 15.34 17.88
N GLU A 139 0.30 14.45 18.84
CA GLU A 139 0.87 13.13 18.56
C GLU A 139 0.06 12.37 17.50
N ALA A 140 -1.27 12.32 17.61
CA ALA A 140 -2.16 11.65 16.66
C ALA A 140 -2.02 12.21 15.22
N VAL A 141 -1.87 13.53 15.06
CA VAL A 141 -1.74 14.15 13.73
C VAL A 141 -0.36 13.86 13.13
N PHE A 142 0.71 13.84 13.94
CA PHE A 142 2.02 13.38 13.47
C PHE A 142 2.00 11.90 13.10
N ASP A 143 1.35 11.06 13.89
CA ASP A 143 1.22 9.63 13.61
C ASP A 143 0.45 9.40 12.30
N ALA A 144 -0.58 10.20 12.03
CA ALA A 144 -1.27 10.20 10.72
C ALA A 144 -0.36 10.70 9.58
N PHE A 145 0.44 11.75 9.80
CA PHE A 145 1.42 12.22 8.80
C PHE A 145 2.46 11.12 8.48
N LEU A 146 2.89 10.37 9.49
CA LEU A 146 3.80 9.26 9.34
C LEU A 146 3.15 8.06 8.64
N ALA A 147 1.91 7.74 8.97
CA ALA A 147 1.18 6.63 8.33
C ALA A 147 0.81 6.91 6.86
N GLY A 148 0.52 8.15 6.49
CA GLY A 148 0.12 8.54 5.13
C GLY A 148 1.27 9.15 4.31
N PRO A 149 1.52 10.47 4.43
CA PRO A 149 2.54 11.21 3.70
C PRO A 149 3.93 10.58 3.68
N MET A 150 4.46 10.11 4.82
CA MET A 150 5.83 9.56 4.89
C MET A 150 6.02 8.33 3.97
N HIS A 151 4.97 7.52 3.79
CA HIS A 151 5.01 6.37 2.88
C HIS A 151 5.01 6.79 1.40
N GLN A 152 4.54 8.00 1.08
CA GLN A 152 4.55 8.56 -0.28
C GLN A 152 5.92 9.11 -0.71
N LEU A 153 6.97 8.97 0.10
CA LEU A 153 8.37 9.12 -0.35
C LEU A 153 8.73 8.10 -1.45
N SER A 154 7.97 7.02 -1.58
CA SER A 154 8.14 5.97 -2.59
C SER A 154 7.05 5.97 -3.66
N ASP A 155 6.34 7.08 -3.80
CA ASP A 155 5.25 7.23 -4.77
C ASP A 155 5.74 6.97 -6.21
N PRO A 156 4.95 6.31 -7.10
CA PRO A 156 5.31 6.20 -8.51
C PRO A 156 5.51 7.56 -9.22
N GLU A 157 4.88 8.63 -8.72
CA GLU A 157 4.93 9.97 -9.30
C GLU A 157 5.92 10.88 -8.55
N ASN A 158 6.99 11.31 -9.23
CA ASN A 158 8.04 12.15 -8.63
C ASN A 158 7.50 13.44 -8.01
N LYS A 159 6.47 14.07 -8.61
CA LYS A 159 5.86 15.29 -8.07
C LYS A 159 5.25 15.08 -6.69
N VAL A 160 4.72 13.88 -6.42
CA VAL A 160 4.17 13.55 -5.10
C VAL A 160 5.30 13.35 -4.10
N GLN A 161 6.38 12.68 -4.49
CA GLN A 161 7.58 12.55 -3.64
C GLN A 161 8.15 13.94 -3.27
N GLU A 162 8.31 14.83 -4.26
CA GLU A 162 8.79 16.21 -4.05
C GLU A 162 7.91 17.00 -3.08
N GLN A 163 6.58 16.82 -3.16
CA GLN A 163 5.64 17.47 -2.24
C GLN A 163 5.87 17.01 -0.79
N VAL A 164 6.01 15.71 -0.55
CA VAL A 164 6.27 15.16 0.79
C VAL A 164 7.62 15.65 1.32
N VAL A 165 8.66 15.61 0.47
CA VAL A 165 10.00 16.09 0.81
C VAL A 165 9.98 17.56 1.23
N THR A 166 9.24 18.40 0.50
CA THR A 166 9.07 19.82 0.82
C THR A 166 8.41 20.02 2.19
N GLN A 167 7.37 19.23 2.50
CA GLN A 167 6.73 19.29 3.82
C GLN A 167 7.68 18.85 4.94
N ILE A 168 8.45 17.77 4.74
CA ILE A 168 9.44 17.33 5.73
C ILE A 168 10.49 18.43 5.99
N GLN A 169 10.96 19.11 4.95
CA GLN A 169 11.88 20.24 5.12
C GLN A 169 11.28 21.33 6.02
N GLN A 170 10.03 21.71 5.77
CA GLN A 170 9.32 22.75 6.53
C GLN A 170 9.02 22.35 7.98
N LEU A 171 8.91 21.05 8.26
CA LEU A 171 8.66 20.52 9.60
C LEU A 171 9.94 20.32 10.41
N LEU A 172 11.03 19.96 9.73
CA LEU A 172 12.29 19.57 10.34
C LEU A 172 13.37 20.63 10.10
N THR A 173 13.98 20.64 8.91
CA THR A 173 15.20 21.39 8.66
C THR A 173 15.04 22.90 8.79
N ASP A 174 13.88 23.43 8.42
CA ASP A 174 13.60 24.88 8.48
C ASP A 174 13.26 25.37 9.90
N ARG A 175 13.09 24.47 10.88
CA ARG A 175 12.60 24.76 12.24
C ARG A 175 13.51 24.29 13.38
N VAL A 176 14.59 23.56 13.06
CA VAL A 176 15.57 23.11 14.06
C VAL A 176 16.54 24.24 14.34
N ASP A 177 16.59 24.67 15.61
CA ASP A 177 17.43 25.79 16.09
C ASP A 177 18.48 25.31 17.10
N THR A 178 19.54 26.10 17.32
CA THR A 178 20.64 25.78 18.25
C THR A 178 20.16 25.73 19.69
N PHE A 179 20.72 24.81 20.48
CA PHE A 179 20.39 24.70 21.90
C PHE A 179 20.98 25.86 22.73
N VAL A 180 20.25 26.98 22.82
CA VAL A 180 20.63 28.17 23.62
C VAL A 180 19.74 28.38 24.86
N SER A 181 18.44 28.05 24.81
CA SER A 181 17.48 28.18 25.93
C SER A 181 16.20 27.36 25.70
N ASN A 182 15.36 27.08 26.70
CA ASN A 182 14.14 26.25 26.58
C ASN A 182 13.03 26.72 25.60
N GLN A 183 13.30 27.69 24.72
CA GLN A 183 12.35 28.29 23.77
C GLN A 183 12.65 27.84 22.33
N PHE A 184 12.41 26.57 22.01
CA PHE A 184 12.51 26.04 20.64
C PHE A 184 11.14 25.60 20.12
N SER A 185 10.99 25.51 18.80
CA SER A 185 9.80 24.91 18.20
C SER A 185 9.67 23.45 18.64
N PRO A 186 8.51 23.01 19.18
CA PRO A 186 8.31 21.60 19.52
C PRO A 186 8.12 20.71 18.27
N VAL A 187 7.77 21.30 17.12
CA VAL A 187 7.36 20.60 15.90
C VAL A 187 8.41 19.62 15.36
N PRO A 188 9.70 20.00 15.16
CA PRO A 188 10.72 19.06 14.68
C PRO A 188 10.91 17.87 15.60
N TRP A 189 10.85 18.11 16.91
CA TRP A 189 11.10 17.09 17.92
C TRP A 189 9.90 16.17 18.10
N MET A 190 8.66 16.67 17.96
CA MET A 190 7.46 15.84 17.87
C MET A 190 7.47 14.95 16.60
N PHE A 191 7.95 15.49 15.47
CA PHE A 191 8.14 14.71 14.25
C PHE A 191 9.17 13.59 14.45
N LEU A 192 10.37 13.92 14.95
CA LEU A 192 11.42 12.94 15.24
C LEU A 192 11.00 11.93 16.31
N ASP A 193 10.20 12.34 17.28
CA ASP A 193 9.62 11.45 18.26
C ASP A 193 8.67 10.42 17.64
N GLY A 194 7.81 10.84 16.71
CA GLY A 194 7.01 9.89 15.94
C GLY A 194 7.89 8.92 15.13
N ILE A 195 8.99 9.40 14.56
CA ILE A 195 9.94 8.54 13.84
C ILE A 195 10.56 7.47 14.77
N THR A 196 10.90 7.82 16.02
CA THR A 196 11.48 6.87 16.98
C THR A 196 10.45 5.89 17.53
N ARG A 197 9.22 6.35 17.84
CA ARG A 197 8.11 5.50 18.31
C ARG A 197 7.66 4.50 17.24
N HIS A 198 7.54 4.93 15.98
CA HIS A 198 7.09 4.09 14.86
C HIS A 198 8.24 3.38 14.11
N ASN A 199 9.48 3.47 14.61
CA ASN A 199 10.66 2.85 14.01
C ASN A 199 10.86 3.20 12.52
N MET A 200 10.58 4.45 12.14
CA MET A 200 10.60 4.92 10.74
C MET A 200 11.96 5.46 10.29
N ARG A 201 13.06 5.06 10.95
CA ARG A 201 14.42 5.53 10.67
C ARG A 201 14.82 5.42 9.19
N ARG A 202 14.42 4.34 8.51
CA ARG A 202 14.70 4.14 7.07
C ARG A 202 13.95 5.13 6.17
N HIS A 203 12.71 5.48 6.54
CA HIS A 203 11.95 6.50 5.83
C HIS A 203 12.63 7.86 6.01
N LEU A 204 13.09 8.18 7.22
CA LEU A 204 13.84 9.40 7.48
C LEU A 204 15.14 9.45 6.65
N GLN A 205 15.91 8.36 6.61
CA GLN A 205 17.10 8.25 5.75
C GLN A 205 16.79 8.52 4.27
N LYS A 206 15.69 7.96 3.76
CA LYS A 206 15.22 8.22 2.39
C LYS A 206 14.84 9.69 2.20
N ALA A 207 14.12 10.28 3.15
CA ALA A 207 13.77 11.70 3.13
C ALA A 207 15.04 12.57 3.10
N CYS A 208 16.03 12.32 3.96
CA CYS A 208 17.31 13.02 3.95
C CYS A 208 18.04 12.88 2.61
N THR A 209 18.03 11.69 2.00
CA THR A 209 18.67 11.45 0.69
C THR A 209 17.98 12.20 -0.45
N LEU A 210 16.65 12.35 -0.38
CA LEU A 210 15.90 13.14 -1.36
C LEU A 210 16.10 14.64 -1.10
N LEU A 211 16.05 15.06 0.17
CA LEU A 211 16.34 16.44 0.57
C LEU A 211 17.71 16.86 0.07
N SER A 212 18.78 16.09 0.31
CA SER A 212 20.13 16.47 -0.15
C SER A 212 20.26 16.66 -1.67
N LYS A 213 19.36 16.05 -2.46
CA LYS A 213 19.32 16.21 -3.92
C LYS A 213 18.46 17.39 -4.36
N THR A 214 17.33 17.62 -3.69
CA THR A 214 16.34 18.63 -4.07
C THR A 214 16.62 19.99 -3.44
N SER A 215 17.12 20.00 -2.20
CA SER A 215 17.44 21.20 -1.42
C SER A 215 18.79 21.05 -0.72
N ASN A 216 19.62 22.10 -0.76
CA ASN A 216 20.92 22.08 -0.09
C ASN A 216 20.81 22.25 1.46
N CYS A 217 19.70 21.79 2.04
CA CYS A 217 19.38 21.95 3.46
C CYS A 217 20.09 20.90 4.35
N ILE A 218 20.43 19.74 3.78
CA ILE A 218 21.26 18.73 4.44
C ILE A 218 22.72 19.12 4.26
N ASN A 219 23.27 19.82 5.26
CA ASN A 219 24.62 20.38 5.20
C ASN A 219 25.27 20.43 6.60
N HIS A 220 26.51 20.92 6.67
CA HIS A 220 27.27 21.05 7.93
C HIS A 220 26.55 21.84 9.02
N ARG A 221 25.84 22.91 8.66
CA ARG A 221 25.13 23.75 9.65
C ARG A 221 24.03 22.97 10.35
N LEU A 222 23.33 22.08 9.65
CA LEU A 222 22.35 21.20 10.27
C LEU A 222 23.01 20.31 11.33
N VAL A 223 24.20 19.77 11.04
CA VAL A 223 24.97 18.97 12.00
C VAL A 223 25.40 19.82 13.19
N ASP A 224 25.91 21.03 12.96
CA ASP A 224 26.29 21.98 14.02
C ASP A 224 25.12 22.31 14.94
N VAL A 225 23.91 22.48 14.37
CA VAL A 225 22.72 22.78 15.17
C VAL A 225 22.31 21.56 15.98
N VAL A 226 22.20 20.38 15.35
CA VAL A 226 21.73 19.16 16.03
C VAL A 226 22.73 18.69 17.10
N SER A 227 24.02 18.88 16.89
CA SER A 227 25.06 18.51 17.88
C SER A 227 24.89 19.25 19.21
N THR A 228 24.40 20.50 19.19
CA THR A 228 24.15 21.26 20.43
C THR A 228 23.06 20.67 21.33
N HIS A 229 22.16 19.83 20.78
CA HIS A 229 21.12 19.15 21.56
C HIS A 229 21.57 17.81 22.13
N LEU A 230 22.65 17.22 21.61
CA LEU A 230 23.10 15.87 22.01
C LEU A 230 23.76 15.90 23.39
N GLY A 231 23.20 15.16 24.34
CA GLY A 231 23.61 15.11 25.74
C GLY A 231 23.25 16.35 26.54
N ALA A 232 22.35 17.20 26.03
CA ALA A 232 21.97 18.48 26.65
C ALA A 232 20.64 18.42 27.44
N ALA A 233 19.77 17.45 27.14
CA ALA A 233 18.43 17.35 27.71
C ALA A 233 18.16 15.95 28.31
N ASP A 234 17.40 15.09 27.63
CA ASP A 234 17.01 13.76 28.06
C ASP A 234 17.32 12.69 27.00
N ASP A 235 17.25 11.41 27.38
CA ASP A 235 17.49 10.27 26.47
C ASP A 235 16.57 10.30 25.24
N ARG A 236 15.36 10.82 25.40
CA ARG A 236 14.40 10.97 24.31
C ARG A 236 14.92 11.96 23.26
N ARG A 237 15.45 13.11 23.68
CA ARG A 237 16.10 14.08 22.80
C ARG A 237 17.37 13.52 22.18
N ASP A 238 18.21 12.83 22.96
CA ASP A 238 19.44 12.24 22.47
C ASP A 238 19.17 11.21 21.38
N LEU A 239 18.14 10.38 21.56
CA LEU A 239 17.70 9.43 20.55
C LEU A 239 17.22 10.13 19.26
N GLN A 240 16.44 11.21 19.39
CA GLN A 240 15.97 12.01 18.24
C GLN A 240 17.16 12.59 17.45
N CYS A 241 18.16 13.14 18.17
CA CYS A 241 19.39 13.66 17.58
C CYS A 241 20.17 12.56 16.84
N LEU A 242 20.42 11.42 17.48
CA LEU A 242 21.17 10.31 16.90
C LEU A 242 20.45 9.71 15.68
N VAL A 243 19.12 9.61 15.69
CA VAL A 243 18.35 9.16 14.53
C VAL A 243 18.49 10.11 13.34
N LEU A 244 18.45 11.42 13.57
CA LEU A 244 18.66 12.41 12.51
C LEU A 244 20.11 12.41 12.01
N LEU A 245 21.08 12.47 12.94
CA LEU A 245 22.51 12.51 12.61
C LEU A 245 22.93 11.27 11.83
N THR A 246 22.52 10.06 12.23
CA THR A 246 22.81 8.84 11.46
C THR A 246 22.12 8.82 10.10
N GLY A 247 20.99 9.52 9.93
CA GLY A 247 20.34 9.73 8.64
C GLY A 247 21.11 10.64 7.69
N VAL A 248 21.79 11.65 8.25
CA VAL A 248 22.56 12.67 7.52
C VAL A 248 24.03 12.28 7.33
N ALA A 249 24.59 11.43 8.19
CA ALA A 249 26.03 11.16 8.26
C ALA A 249 26.67 10.68 6.95
N ARG A 250 25.93 9.92 6.13
CA ARG A 250 26.42 9.44 4.83
C ARG A 250 26.31 10.48 3.71
N LEU A 251 25.61 11.58 3.96
CA LEU A 251 25.31 12.64 3.01
C LEU A 251 26.18 13.88 3.23
N VAL A 252 26.78 14.03 4.42
CA VAL A 252 27.58 15.19 4.81
C VAL A 252 28.95 14.75 5.33
N ASP A 253 30.01 15.29 4.74
CA ASP A 253 31.39 15.06 5.15
C ASP A 253 31.76 15.97 6.33
N TYR A 254 31.45 15.57 7.56
CA TYR A 254 31.66 16.40 8.75
C TYR A 254 32.96 16.07 9.50
N SER A 255 33.89 17.04 9.60
CA SER A 255 35.23 16.80 10.16
C SER A 255 35.32 16.92 11.69
N ASP A 256 34.44 17.68 12.34
CA ASP A 256 34.53 17.94 13.78
C ASP A 256 33.80 16.88 14.62
N ILE A 257 34.36 15.68 14.67
CA ILE A 257 33.70 14.55 15.35
C ILE A 257 33.83 14.57 16.89
N GLY A 258 34.44 15.62 17.47
CA GLY A 258 34.77 15.68 18.89
C GLY A 258 33.54 15.49 19.78
N PHE A 259 32.43 16.14 19.44
CA PHE A 259 31.18 16.03 20.20
C PHE A 259 30.61 14.60 20.24
N VAL A 260 30.79 13.81 19.17
CA VAL A 260 30.33 12.40 19.12
C VAL A 260 31.23 11.52 19.99
N LEU A 261 32.55 11.76 19.96
CA LEU A 261 33.50 11.06 20.82
C LEU A 261 33.22 11.35 22.29
N ASP A 262 33.02 12.62 22.64
CA ASP A 262 32.69 13.05 24.00
C ASP A 262 31.39 12.41 24.49
N TYR A 263 30.36 12.39 23.64
CA TYR A 263 29.09 11.74 23.95
C TYR A 263 29.26 10.22 24.11
N TYR A 264 30.03 9.57 23.24
CA TYR A 264 30.34 8.14 23.34
C TYR A 264 31.03 7.79 24.67
N TYR A 265 32.08 8.53 25.06
CA TYR A 265 32.79 8.25 26.31
C TYR A 265 31.91 8.50 27.53
N LYS A 266 31.12 9.58 27.53
CA LYS A 266 30.11 9.81 28.57
C LYS A 266 29.16 8.62 28.70
N LEU A 267 28.62 8.13 27.58
CA LEU A 267 27.68 7.00 27.58
C LEU A 267 28.36 5.66 27.93
N ALA A 268 29.64 5.50 27.60
CA ALA A 268 30.41 4.29 27.89
C ALA A 268 30.83 4.18 29.36
N ASP A 269 31.11 5.32 30.00
CA ASP A 269 31.52 5.41 31.40
C ASP A 269 30.30 5.62 32.33
N ASP A 270 29.11 5.85 31.78
CA ASP A 270 27.86 6.00 32.54
C ASP A 270 27.50 4.66 33.23
N THR A 271 27.18 4.75 34.51
CA THR A 271 26.73 3.61 35.32
C THR A 271 25.21 3.53 35.42
N GLU A 272 24.49 4.56 34.96
CA GLU A 272 23.02 4.58 34.97
C GLU A 272 22.43 3.78 33.81
N GLU A 273 21.23 3.23 34.01
CA GLU A 273 20.46 2.59 32.94
C GLU A 273 19.91 3.64 31.97
N ARG A 274 20.51 3.71 30.78
CA ARG A 274 20.12 4.60 29.68
C ARG A 274 19.30 3.85 28.63
N ASP A 275 18.66 4.57 27.71
CA ASP A 275 17.96 3.94 26.57
C ASP A 275 18.94 3.09 25.73
N VAL A 276 18.66 1.79 25.64
CA VAL A 276 19.49 0.76 24.97
C VAL A 276 19.77 1.06 23.49
N ARG A 277 19.02 1.96 22.85
CA ARG A 277 19.19 2.35 21.44
C ARG A 277 20.28 3.40 21.23
N LEU A 278 20.69 4.13 22.27
CA LEU A 278 21.65 5.23 22.18
C LEU A 278 23.05 4.74 21.78
N MET A 279 23.54 3.69 22.43
CA MET A 279 24.88 3.15 22.19
C MET A 279 25.04 2.61 20.75
N PRO A 280 24.16 1.75 20.22
CA PRO A 280 24.26 1.29 18.83
C PRO A 280 24.23 2.42 17.79
N LEU A 281 23.38 3.44 17.97
CA LEU A 281 23.31 4.57 17.04
C LEU A 281 24.54 5.48 17.11
N THR A 282 25.12 5.66 18.30
CA THR A 282 26.35 6.42 18.51
C THR A 282 27.54 5.72 17.84
N VAL A 283 27.66 4.41 18.04
CA VAL A 283 28.68 3.58 17.38
C VAL A 283 28.48 3.56 15.86
N GLU A 284 27.24 3.53 15.37
CA GLU A 284 26.96 3.65 13.93
C GLU A 284 27.41 5.01 13.39
N LEU A 285 27.14 6.11 14.08
CA LEU A 285 27.59 7.44 13.68
C LEU A 285 29.12 7.52 13.61
N LEU A 286 29.80 7.01 14.64
CA LEU A 286 31.26 6.90 14.67
C LEU A 286 31.80 6.00 13.54
N SER A 287 31.11 4.91 13.18
CA SER A 287 31.53 4.07 12.05
C SER A 287 31.58 4.84 10.73
N VAL A 288 30.67 5.79 10.51
CA VAL A 288 30.63 6.60 9.29
C VAL A 288 31.67 7.73 9.32
N TRP A 289 31.83 8.39 10.47
CA TRP A 289 32.68 9.59 10.58
C TRP A 289 34.09 9.34 11.14
N SER A 290 34.42 8.13 11.59
CA SER A 290 35.75 7.78 12.11
C SER A 290 36.90 8.06 11.13
N ARG A 291 36.63 8.14 9.82
CA ARG A 291 37.61 8.56 8.81
C ARG A 291 38.11 10.01 8.99
N PHE A 292 37.38 10.84 9.72
CA PHE A 292 37.77 12.22 10.05
C PHE A 292 38.48 12.36 11.40
N ALA A 293 38.52 11.28 12.19
CA ALA A 293 39.24 11.24 13.46
C ALA A 293 40.76 11.34 13.25
N SER A 294 41.46 11.98 14.19
CA SER A 294 42.93 11.95 14.22
C SER A 294 43.44 10.52 14.49
N ASN A 295 44.68 10.22 14.10
CA ASN A 295 45.28 8.90 14.38
C ASN A 295 45.29 8.57 15.88
N GLU A 296 45.51 9.57 16.73
CA GLU A 296 45.47 9.43 18.18
C GLU A 296 44.05 9.10 18.67
N GLN A 297 43.03 9.83 18.21
CA GLN A 297 41.63 9.55 18.53
C GLN A 297 41.21 8.16 18.07
N ARG A 298 41.60 7.74 16.86
CA ARG A 298 41.32 6.40 16.31
C ARG A 298 41.95 5.31 17.18
N HIS A 299 43.22 5.47 17.55
CA HIS A 299 43.93 4.52 18.40
C HIS A 299 43.31 4.43 19.80
N ALA A 300 43.06 5.58 20.44
CA ALA A 300 42.45 5.64 21.77
C ALA A 300 41.05 5.01 21.79
N LEU A 301 40.22 5.34 20.80
CA LEU A 301 38.87 4.77 20.67
C LEU A 301 38.94 3.26 20.44
N ARG A 302 39.79 2.79 19.52
CA ARG A 302 39.96 1.36 19.23
C ARG A 302 40.38 0.58 20.48
N GLU A 303 41.38 1.07 21.19
CA GLU A 303 41.86 0.47 22.44
C GLU A 303 40.75 0.39 23.50
N HIS A 304 39.99 1.47 23.68
CA HIS A 304 38.89 1.49 24.62
C HIS A 304 37.76 0.52 24.21
N LEU A 305 37.40 0.45 22.92
CA LEU A 305 36.39 -0.49 22.40
C LEU A 305 36.81 -1.96 22.62
N VAL A 306 38.08 -2.31 22.33
CA VAL A 306 38.59 -3.67 22.53
C VAL A 306 38.58 -4.04 24.02
N ARG A 307 38.98 -3.13 24.91
CA ARG A 307 38.88 -3.35 26.37
C ARG A 307 37.44 -3.57 26.81
N ARG A 308 36.50 -2.74 26.33
CA ARG A 308 35.07 -2.93 26.60
C ARG A 308 34.57 -4.27 26.09
N LEU A 309 34.99 -4.73 24.91
CA LEU A 309 34.61 -6.06 24.41
C LEU A 309 35.14 -7.20 25.28
N ALA A 310 36.25 -7.00 26.00
CA ALA A 310 36.79 -7.98 26.93
C ALA A 310 36.08 -7.98 28.29
N THR A 311 35.63 -6.82 28.78
CA THR A 311 35.08 -6.65 30.13
C THR A 311 33.56 -6.56 30.21
N SER A 312 32.89 -6.10 29.15
CA SER A 312 31.45 -5.81 29.16
C SER A 312 30.60 -7.07 28.99
N GLU A 313 29.48 -7.10 29.72
CA GLU A 313 28.41 -8.08 29.54
C GLU A 313 27.33 -7.61 28.55
N ASP A 314 27.37 -6.35 28.07
CA ASP A 314 26.37 -5.83 27.14
C ASP A 314 26.37 -6.62 25.81
N GLU A 315 25.30 -7.39 25.60
CA GLU A 315 25.05 -8.19 24.41
C GLU A 315 24.54 -7.37 23.22
N THR A 316 23.85 -6.27 23.48
CA THR A 316 23.09 -5.53 22.45
C THR A 316 24.02 -4.74 21.53
N SER A 317 25.10 -4.18 22.09
CA SER A 317 26.04 -3.33 21.36
C SER A 317 27.30 -4.05 20.87
N ARG A 318 27.43 -5.36 21.11
CA ARG A 318 28.67 -6.11 20.85
C ARG A 318 29.08 -6.13 19.38
N ILE A 319 28.16 -6.43 18.44
CA ILE A 319 28.49 -6.44 17.01
C ILE A 319 28.88 -5.05 16.51
N PRO A 320 28.09 -3.98 16.75
CA PRO A 320 28.49 -2.63 16.32
C PRO A 320 29.87 -2.23 16.86
N ILE A 321 30.14 -2.48 18.14
CA ILE A 321 31.43 -2.16 18.78
C ILE A 321 32.58 -2.94 18.14
N ALA A 322 32.42 -4.26 17.97
CA ALA A 322 33.42 -5.12 17.33
C ALA A 322 33.69 -4.70 15.88
N THR A 323 32.64 -4.34 15.15
CA THR A 323 32.75 -3.87 13.75
C THR A 323 33.49 -2.52 13.69
N LEU A 324 33.17 -1.58 14.57
CA LEU A 324 33.87 -0.29 14.64
C LEU A 324 35.35 -0.48 15.02
N ALA A 325 35.65 -1.31 16.02
CA ALA A 325 37.02 -1.60 16.43
C ALA A 325 37.84 -2.19 15.27
N ALA A 326 37.26 -3.13 14.51
CA ALA A 326 37.88 -3.70 13.33
C ALA A 326 38.07 -2.68 12.19
N GLN A 327 37.13 -1.74 12.02
CA GLN A 327 37.22 -0.68 11.02
C GLN A 327 38.29 0.37 11.37
N LEU A 328 38.50 0.63 12.66
CA LEU A 328 39.49 1.61 13.12
C LEU A 328 40.93 1.17 12.83
N ASP A 329 41.20 -0.14 12.94
CA ASP A 329 42.51 -0.76 12.69
C ASP A 329 42.36 -2.12 11.97
N PRO A 330 42.19 -2.12 10.63
CA PRO A 330 41.93 -3.34 9.87
C PRO A 330 43.13 -4.28 9.76
N GLU A 331 44.36 -3.78 10.02
CA GLU A 331 45.58 -4.58 9.97
C GLU A 331 45.79 -5.41 11.24
N ASN A 332 45.16 -5.02 12.36
CA ASN A 332 45.27 -5.69 13.64
C ASN A 332 43.91 -6.19 14.14
N LEU A 333 43.54 -7.37 13.66
CA LEU A 333 42.31 -8.10 14.02
C LEU A 333 42.59 -9.35 14.88
N GLN A 334 43.84 -9.54 15.34
CA GLN A 334 44.21 -10.72 16.13
C GLN A 334 43.45 -10.80 17.46
N TRP A 335 43.17 -9.64 18.07
CA TRP A 335 42.34 -9.51 19.27
C TRP A 335 40.98 -10.21 19.13
N ALA A 336 40.37 -10.15 17.94
CA ALA A 336 39.05 -10.74 17.70
C ALA A 336 39.15 -12.26 17.67
N THR A 337 40.19 -12.80 17.03
CA THR A 337 40.49 -14.24 17.03
C THR A 337 40.72 -14.76 18.44
N GLU A 338 41.56 -14.07 19.22
CA GLU A 338 41.92 -14.50 20.58
C GLU A 338 40.71 -14.48 21.52
N MET A 339 39.91 -13.40 21.49
CA MET A 339 38.69 -13.33 22.30
C MET A 339 37.62 -14.33 21.85
N MET A 340 37.48 -14.58 20.55
CA MET A 340 36.58 -15.61 20.02
C MET A 340 37.00 -16.99 20.56
N GLN A 341 38.27 -17.36 20.41
CA GLN A 341 38.77 -18.68 20.86
C GLN A 341 38.67 -18.86 22.37
N LEU A 342 38.91 -17.81 23.16
CA LEU A 342 38.71 -17.84 24.61
C LEU A 342 37.23 -18.13 24.96
N SER A 343 36.32 -17.45 24.26
CA SER A 343 34.86 -17.64 24.44
C SER A 343 34.43 -19.05 24.01
N GLU A 344 35.01 -19.59 22.94
CA GLU A 344 34.78 -20.97 22.48
C GLU A 344 35.26 -22.02 23.50
N GLN A 345 36.42 -21.80 24.13
CA GLN A 345 36.91 -22.69 25.18
C GLN A 345 35.98 -22.70 26.39
N ARG A 346 35.49 -21.53 26.80
CA ARG A 346 34.52 -21.39 27.89
C ARG A 346 33.19 -22.06 27.54
N ALA A 347 32.69 -21.83 26.33
CA ALA A 347 31.51 -22.50 25.79
C ALA A 347 31.65 -24.03 25.87
N ALA A 348 32.79 -24.57 25.46
CA ALA A 348 33.07 -26.01 25.51
C ALA A 348 33.17 -26.57 26.93
N SER A 349 33.55 -25.76 27.93
CA SER A 349 33.59 -26.17 29.34
C SER A 349 32.24 -26.11 30.07
N GLY A 350 31.14 -25.86 29.36
CA GLY A 350 29.80 -25.76 29.94
C GLY A 350 29.44 -24.37 30.46
N ALA A 351 30.08 -23.31 29.96
CA ALA A 351 29.67 -21.94 30.25
C ALA A 351 28.30 -21.62 29.63
N ASP A 352 27.68 -20.58 30.18
CA ASP A 352 26.40 -20.02 29.75
C ASP A 352 26.34 -19.72 28.24
N VAL A 353 25.15 -19.77 27.65
CA VAL A 353 24.87 -19.48 26.24
C VAL A 353 25.41 -18.11 25.83
N ARG A 354 25.53 -17.17 26.78
CA ARG A 354 26.15 -15.84 26.58
C ARG A 354 27.57 -15.91 26.02
N GLU A 355 28.40 -16.86 26.48
CA GLU A 355 29.76 -17.03 25.94
C GLU A 355 29.72 -17.65 24.54
N TRP A 356 28.70 -18.46 24.22
CA TRP A 356 28.51 -19.00 22.87
C TRP A 356 28.15 -17.87 21.90
N LEU A 357 27.23 -16.98 22.33
CA LEU A 357 26.86 -15.78 21.59
C LEU A 357 28.07 -14.85 21.40
N ARG A 358 28.84 -14.60 22.46
CA ARG A 358 30.07 -13.79 22.38
C ARG A 358 31.05 -14.34 21.35
N ALA A 359 31.28 -15.65 21.34
CA ALA A 359 32.10 -16.31 20.33
C ALA A 359 31.54 -16.09 18.92
N ALA A 360 30.22 -16.28 18.72
CA ALA A 360 29.57 -16.10 17.43
C ALA A 360 29.61 -14.64 16.93
N ASP A 361 29.55 -13.66 17.84
CA ASP A 361 29.61 -12.23 17.54
C ASP A 361 31.00 -11.83 17.06
N LEU A 362 32.02 -12.24 17.82
CA LEU A 362 33.43 -11.98 17.51
C LEU A 362 33.85 -12.73 16.23
N ALA A 363 33.24 -13.89 15.95
CA ALA A 363 33.48 -14.62 14.71
C ALA A 363 33.13 -13.80 13.46
N LEU A 364 32.25 -12.78 13.54
CA LEU A 364 31.91 -11.92 12.41
C LEU A 364 33.07 -11.04 11.94
N VAL A 365 33.98 -10.67 12.85
CA VAL A 365 35.14 -9.81 12.58
C VAL A 365 36.48 -10.56 12.66
N SER A 366 36.51 -11.72 13.32
CA SER A 366 37.70 -12.57 13.44
C SER A 366 38.20 -13.04 12.06
N PRO A 367 39.51 -12.88 11.75
CA PRO A 367 40.13 -13.49 10.57
C PRO A 367 40.05 -15.02 10.59
N ALA A 368 40.21 -15.64 11.77
CA ALA A 368 40.13 -17.09 11.91
C ALA A 368 38.67 -17.57 11.88
N PRO A 369 38.39 -18.75 11.29
CA PRO A 369 37.06 -19.35 11.34
C PRO A 369 36.74 -19.85 12.76
N PRO A 370 35.47 -19.80 13.18
CA PRO A 370 35.02 -20.37 14.45
C PRO A 370 35.13 -21.91 14.43
N ALA A 371 35.28 -22.51 15.62
CA ALA A 371 35.36 -23.94 15.80
C ALA A 371 34.05 -24.65 15.36
N PRO A 372 34.12 -25.78 14.63
CA PRO A 372 32.92 -26.52 14.21
C PRO A 372 32.06 -27.02 15.38
N SER A 373 32.68 -27.23 16.56
CA SER A 373 32.01 -27.61 17.80
C SER A 373 31.05 -26.54 18.30
N LEU A 374 31.36 -25.26 18.13
CA LEU A 374 30.49 -24.16 18.55
C LEU A 374 29.13 -24.23 17.83
N MET A 375 29.13 -24.51 16.52
CA MET A 375 27.89 -24.72 15.78
C MET A 375 27.12 -25.96 16.27
N GLN A 376 27.81 -27.04 16.66
CA GLN A 376 27.14 -28.21 17.22
C GLN A 376 26.44 -27.88 18.54
N LEU A 377 27.10 -27.14 19.45
CA LEU A 377 26.50 -26.71 20.71
C LEU A 377 25.15 -26.01 20.50
N PHE A 378 25.09 -25.04 19.57
CA PHE A 378 23.84 -24.38 19.23
C PHE A 378 22.78 -25.35 18.67
N LEU A 379 23.16 -26.21 17.72
CA LEU A 379 22.18 -27.12 17.09
C LEU A 379 21.68 -28.22 18.02
N ASP A 380 22.51 -28.66 18.96
CA ASP A 380 22.14 -29.66 19.97
C ASP A 380 21.21 -29.04 21.01
N ALA A 381 21.49 -27.80 21.46
CA ALA A 381 20.60 -27.06 22.34
C ALA A 381 19.25 -26.71 21.69
N LEU A 382 19.22 -26.43 20.39
CA LEU A 382 17.95 -26.23 19.66
C LEU A 382 17.15 -27.53 19.49
N ALA A 383 17.82 -28.69 19.44
CA ALA A 383 17.14 -29.98 19.36
C ALA A 383 16.63 -30.44 20.73
N ASN A 384 17.39 -30.18 21.79
CA ASN A 384 17.06 -30.51 23.18
C ASN A 384 17.28 -29.25 24.04
N PRO A 385 16.30 -28.34 24.08
CA PRO A 385 16.44 -27.11 24.85
C PRO A 385 16.63 -27.41 26.34
N PRO A 386 17.59 -26.74 27.00
CA PRO A 386 17.70 -26.80 28.45
C PRO A 386 16.39 -26.40 29.12
N PRO A 387 15.97 -27.09 30.21
CA PRO A 387 14.67 -26.87 30.84
C PRO A 387 14.54 -25.48 31.46
N GLU A 388 15.65 -24.83 31.79
CA GLU A 388 15.70 -23.46 32.29
C GLU A 388 15.50 -22.38 31.21
N TRP A 389 15.58 -22.72 29.91
CA TRP A 389 15.46 -21.74 28.84
C TRP A 389 14.01 -21.32 28.59
N ASP A 390 13.81 -20.02 28.53
CA ASP A 390 12.63 -19.36 28.02
C ASP A 390 12.69 -19.15 26.49
N GLY A 391 11.66 -18.48 25.96
CA GLY A 391 11.58 -18.19 24.53
C GLY A 391 12.67 -17.24 24.02
N ALA A 392 13.14 -16.31 24.85
CA ALA A 392 14.18 -15.35 24.52
C ALA A 392 15.56 -16.02 24.45
N GLU A 393 15.92 -16.91 25.39
CA GLU A 393 17.17 -17.67 25.31
C GLU A 393 17.20 -18.58 24.08
N MET A 394 16.09 -19.28 23.79
CA MET A 394 15.99 -20.08 22.57
C MET A 394 16.09 -19.20 21.31
N GLY A 395 15.48 -18.02 21.34
CA GLY A 395 15.63 -17.00 20.30
C GLY A 395 17.08 -16.55 20.10
N ALA A 396 17.80 -16.26 21.18
CA ALA A 396 19.19 -15.84 21.14
C ALA A 396 20.09 -16.96 20.58
N CYS A 397 19.85 -18.20 21.00
CA CYS A 397 20.52 -19.40 20.47
C CYS A 397 20.39 -19.52 18.94
N VAL A 398 19.18 -19.30 18.40
CA VAL A 398 18.96 -19.26 16.93
C VAL A 398 19.77 -18.12 16.28
N ALA A 399 19.75 -16.92 16.86
CA ALA A 399 20.48 -15.78 16.33
C ALA A 399 22.01 -16.00 16.33
N GLY A 400 22.56 -16.60 17.39
CA GLY A 400 23.97 -16.97 17.50
C GLY A 400 24.39 -17.97 16.42
N ALA A 401 23.62 -19.05 16.24
CA ALA A 401 23.84 -19.99 15.14
C ALA A 401 23.77 -19.30 13.77
N GLY A 402 22.85 -18.35 13.60
CA GLY A 402 22.74 -17.52 12.40
C GLY A 402 23.99 -16.72 12.08
N ARG A 403 24.66 -16.13 13.08
CA ARG A 403 25.91 -15.37 12.90
C ARG A 403 27.02 -16.27 12.32
N LEU A 404 27.10 -17.52 12.75
CA LEU A 404 28.03 -18.51 12.20
C LEU A 404 27.66 -18.91 10.74
N CYS A 405 26.37 -18.96 10.41
CA CYS A 405 25.91 -19.25 9.05
C CYS A 405 26.33 -18.18 8.04
N VAL A 406 26.41 -16.92 8.47
CA VAL A 406 26.90 -15.80 7.64
C VAL A 406 28.37 -15.98 7.26
N ARG A 407 29.17 -16.62 8.14
CA ARG A 407 30.61 -16.83 7.94
C ARG A 407 30.95 -18.01 7.05
N ALA A 408 30.18 -19.10 7.12
CA ALA A 408 30.50 -20.33 6.43
C ALA A 408 29.28 -20.98 5.76
N ARG A 409 29.37 -21.24 4.45
CA ARG A 409 28.35 -21.98 3.70
C ARG A 409 28.05 -23.36 4.31
N GLY A 410 29.08 -24.08 4.80
CA GLY A 410 28.90 -25.38 5.44
C GLY A 410 28.07 -25.32 6.72
N ALA A 411 28.24 -24.25 7.51
CA ALA A 411 27.44 -23.99 8.70
C ALA A 411 25.98 -23.70 8.34
N ALA A 412 25.76 -22.86 7.31
CA ALA A 412 24.43 -22.56 6.78
C ALA A 412 23.70 -23.81 6.27
N CYS A 413 24.38 -24.69 5.50
CA CYS A 413 23.80 -25.94 5.01
C CYS A 413 23.32 -26.85 6.15
N ARG A 414 24.07 -26.91 7.26
CA ARG A 414 23.74 -27.76 8.42
C ARG A 414 22.60 -27.18 9.26
N ALA A 415 22.58 -25.86 9.45
CA ALA A 415 21.63 -25.21 10.36
C ALA A 415 20.29 -24.88 9.71
N ALA A 416 20.25 -24.53 8.42
CA ALA A 416 19.03 -24.09 7.74
C ALA A 416 17.85 -25.09 7.85
N PRO A 417 18.04 -26.42 7.70
CA PRO A 417 16.95 -27.37 7.89
C PRO A 417 16.37 -27.37 9.32
N ARG A 418 17.19 -27.10 10.34
CA ARG A 418 16.75 -27.01 11.75
C ARG A 418 15.92 -25.76 11.98
N PHE A 419 16.33 -24.62 11.43
CA PHE A 419 15.53 -23.39 11.47
C PHE A 419 14.19 -23.55 10.74
N ALA A 420 14.19 -24.21 9.58
CA ALA A 420 12.96 -24.50 8.85
C ALA A 420 12.01 -25.43 9.64
N ALA A 421 12.55 -26.44 10.33
CA ALA A 421 11.77 -27.28 11.23
C ALA A 421 11.16 -26.48 12.38
N LEU A 422 11.94 -25.57 12.99
CA LEU A 422 11.46 -24.69 14.05
C LEU A 422 10.34 -23.74 13.58
N LEU A 423 10.40 -23.25 12.34
CA LEU A 423 9.32 -22.43 11.77
C LEU A 423 8.00 -23.18 11.64
N ARG A 424 8.05 -24.46 11.29
CA ARG A 424 6.87 -25.33 11.15
C ARG A 424 6.27 -25.75 12.48
N ASP A 425 7.07 -25.78 13.55
CA ASP A 425 6.58 -26.16 14.87
C ASP A 425 5.73 -25.02 15.46
N CYS A 426 4.42 -25.22 15.50
CA CYS A 426 3.49 -24.27 16.09
C CYS A 426 3.61 -24.15 17.61
N ALA A 427 4.21 -25.15 18.28
CA ALA A 427 4.47 -25.12 19.72
C ALA A 427 5.77 -24.39 20.08
N ALA A 428 6.66 -24.16 19.12
CA ALA A 428 7.92 -23.48 19.36
C ALA A 428 7.70 -22.00 19.76
N PRO A 429 8.52 -21.45 20.69
CA PRO A 429 8.42 -20.06 21.12
C PRO A 429 8.50 -19.06 19.96
N THR A 430 7.66 -18.02 19.99
CA THR A 430 7.57 -17.00 18.93
C THR A 430 8.91 -16.33 18.65
N ALA A 431 9.70 -16.01 19.68
CA ALA A 431 11.02 -15.40 19.52
C ALA A 431 12.01 -16.29 18.74
N ALA A 432 11.98 -17.60 18.99
CA ALA A 432 12.80 -18.57 18.28
C ALA A 432 12.38 -18.70 16.81
N ARG A 433 11.06 -18.72 16.54
CA ARG A 433 10.51 -18.71 15.17
C ARG A 433 10.84 -17.42 14.43
N LEU A 434 10.73 -16.26 15.07
CA LEU A 434 11.10 -14.96 14.51
C LEU A 434 12.58 -14.92 14.11
N ASN A 435 13.48 -15.32 15.00
CA ASN A 435 14.90 -15.35 14.69
C ASN A 435 15.24 -16.41 13.62
N ALA A 436 14.55 -17.56 13.60
CA ALA A 436 14.75 -18.56 12.55
C ALA A 436 14.37 -18.02 11.17
N LEU A 437 13.25 -17.29 11.08
CA LEU A 437 12.82 -16.61 9.86
C LEU A 437 13.88 -15.59 9.42
N LEU A 438 14.35 -14.73 10.33
CA LEU A 438 15.37 -13.73 10.01
C LEU A 438 16.67 -14.38 9.53
N VAL A 439 17.16 -15.40 10.22
CA VAL A 439 18.37 -16.13 9.84
C VAL A 439 18.22 -16.80 8.48
N LEU A 440 17.08 -17.44 8.20
CA LEU A 440 16.83 -18.02 6.87
C LEU A 440 16.78 -16.93 5.79
N THR A 441 16.27 -15.74 6.10
CA THR A 441 16.29 -14.62 5.14
C THR A 441 17.70 -14.10 4.90
N ASP A 442 18.54 -14.02 5.93
CA ASP A 442 19.96 -13.63 5.80
C ASP A 442 20.75 -14.67 5.00
N ILE A 443 20.53 -15.97 5.27
CA ILE A 443 21.09 -17.06 4.47
C ILE A 443 20.62 -16.94 3.01
N CYS A 444 19.35 -16.59 2.76
CA CYS A 444 18.81 -16.43 1.40
C CYS A 444 19.54 -15.33 0.60
N THR A 445 19.98 -14.25 1.25
CA THR A 445 20.72 -13.17 0.57
C THR A 445 22.13 -13.57 0.12
N ARG A 446 22.72 -14.60 0.74
CA ARG A 446 24.09 -15.06 0.43
C ARG A 446 24.11 -16.39 -0.33
N TYR A 447 23.20 -17.29 0.03
CA TYR A 447 23.17 -18.69 -0.36
C TYR A 447 21.74 -19.13 -0.71
N THR A 448 21.11 -18.44 -1.67
CA THR A 448 19.72 -18.66 -2.09
C THR A 448 19.37 -20.14 -2.30
N SER A 449 20.27 -20.92 -2.90
CA SER A 449 20.09 -22.35 -3.16
C SER A 449 19.92 -23.23 -1.90
N ILE A 450 20.33 -22.75 -0.72
CA ILE A 450 20.11 -23.46 0.56
C ILE A 450 18.66 -23.26 1.02
N VAL A 451 18.07 -22.10 0.74
CA VAL A 451 16.74 -21.70 1.25
C VAL A 451 15.63 -22.07 0.27
N GLU A 452 15.90 -22.13 -1.03
CA GLU A 452 14.92 -22.52 -2.05
C GLU A 452 14.13 -23.81 -1.70
N PRO A 453 14.77 -24.92 -1.26
CA PRO A 453 14.05 -26.14 -0.87
C PRO A 453 13.25 -25.99 0.43
N LEU A 454 13.52 -24.95 1.22
CA LEU A 454 12.91 -24.68 2.52
C LEU A 454 11.83 -23.59 2.44
N LEU A 455 11.57 -23.03 1.25
CA LEU A 455 10.66 -21.92 1.05
C LEU A 455 9.26 -22.20 1.56
N GLU A 456 8.78 -23.43 1.49
CA GLU A 456 7.47 -23.79 2.02
C GLU A 456 7.34 -23.47 3.53
N CYS A 457 8.40 -23.71 4.31
CA CYS A 457 8.42 -23.42 5.75
C CYS A 457 8.44 -21.90 6.01
N VAL A 458 9.23 -21.16 5.22
CA VAL A 458 9.30 -19.70 5.28
C VAL A 458 7.95 -19.08 4.91
N CYS A 459 7.32 -19.58 3.84
CA CYS A 459 6.00 -19.12 3.39
C CYS A 459 4.89 -19.52 4.35
N GLY A 460 5.04 -20.63 5.10
CA GLY A 460 4.10 -21.04 6.14
C GLY A 460 3.91 -19.97 7.22
N CYS A 461 4.92 -19.13 7.44
CA CYS A 461 4.86 -17.99 8.38
C CYS A 461 3.85 -16.91 7.94
N LEU A 462 3.40 -16.92 6.68
CA LEU A 462 2.36 -16.03 6.15
C LEU A 462 0.94 -16.53 6.45
N SER A 463 0.78 -17.78 6.90
CA SER A 463 -0.54 -18.34 7.21
C SER A 463 -1.25 -17.53 8.28
N ARG A 464 -2.57 -17.36 8.15
CA ARG A 464 -3.44 -16.70 9.14
C ARG A 464 -3.35 -17.31 10.54
N GLU A 465 -2.99 -18.58 10.63
CA GLU A 465 -2.80 -19.31 11.90
C GLU A 465 -1.49 -18.94 12.61
N SER A 466 -0.53 -18.35 11.89
CA SER A 466 0.73 -17.89 12.49
C SER A 466 0.50 -16.67 13.40
N PRO A 467 1.29 -16.52 14.48
CA PRO A 467 1.24 -15.34 15.34
C PRO A 467 1.39 -14.04 14.53
N PRO A 468 0.67 -12.96 14.89
CA PRO A 468 0.65 -11.73 14.10
C PRO A 468 2.05 -11.11 13.93
N GLU A 469 2.88 -11.18 14.98
CA GLU A 469 4.28 -10.73 14.93
C GLU A 469 5.10 -11.48 13.88
N LEU A 470 4.92 -12.81 13.79
CA LEU A 470 5.59 -13.65 12.81
C LEU A 470 5.11 -13.35 11.39
N ARG A 471 3.79 -13.12 11.21
CA ARG A 471 3.24 -12.73 9.90
C ARG A 471 3.80 -11.39 9.43
N ARG A 472 3.84 -10.38 10.30
CA ARG A 472 4.42 -9.05 10.00
C ARG A 472 5.89 -9.17 9.59
N ALA A 473 6.67 -9.95 10.36
CA ALA A 473 8.07 -10.19 10.06
C ALA A 473 8.25 -10.91 8.71
N ALA A 474 7.44 -11.95 8.44
CA ALA A 474 7.50 -12.74 7.22
C ALA A 474 7.10 -11.93 5.98
N ALA A 475 6.02 -11.15 6.05
CA ALA A 475 5.60 -10.26 4.98
C ALA A 475 6.76 -9.31 4.61
N ARG A 476 7.26 -8.54 5.59
CA ARG A 476 8.36 -7.59 5.36
C ARG A 476 9.66 -8.26 4.89
N ALA A 477 9.99 -9.46 5.38
CA ALA A 477 11.20 -10.17 4.98
C ALA A 477 11.10 -10.70 3.54
N LEU A 478 9.98 -11.33 3.19
CA LEU A 478 9.75 -11.85 1.84
C LEU A 478 9.65 -10.72 0.82
N THR A 479 8.96 -9.62 1.12
CA THR A 479 8.93 -8.43 0.24
C THR A 479 10.34 -7.92 -0.03
N ARG A 480 11.21 -7.83 0.99
CA ARG A 480 12.61 -7.41 0.81
C ARG A 480 13.39 -8.35 -0.10
N LEU A 481 13.27 -9.67 0.09
CA LEU A 481 13.95 -10.66 -0.76
C LEU A 481 13.46 -10.61 -2.21
N LEU A 482 12.17 -10.37 -2.42
CA LEU A 482 11.57 -10.21 -3.73
C LEU A 482 12.05 -8.92 -4.43
N LEU A 483 12.06 -7.79 -3.71
CA LEU A 483 12.54 -6.50 -4.23
C LEU A 483 14.03 -6.54 -4.59
N ALA A 484 14.84 -7.22 -3.79
CA ALA A 484 16.27 -7.38 -4.03
C ALA A 484 16.59 -8.45 -5.10
N GLY A 485 15.58 -9.16 -5.61
CA GLY A 485 15.76 -10.18 -6.65
C GLY A 485 16.37 -11.51 -6.17
N PHE A 486 16.46 -11.73 -4.86
CA PHE A 486 16.90 -13.01 -4.29
C PHE A 486 15.85 -14.10 -4.43
N LEU A 487 14.56 -13.73 -4.42
CA LEU A 487 13.44 -14.63 -4.68
C LEU A 487 12.63 -14.16 -5.89
N ARG A 488 11.98 -15.11 -6.55
CA ARG A 488 10.96 -14.82 -7.57
C ARG A 488 9.60 -15.23 -7.05
N LEU A 489 8.61 -14.38 -7.26
CA LEU A 489 7.23 -14.68 -6.91
C LEU A 489 6.67 -15.68 -7.93
N ARG A 490 6.77 -16.98 -7.60
CA ARG A 490 6.24 -18.11 -8.40
C ARG A 490 5.17 -18.85 -7.61
N THR A 491 4.35 -19.64 -8.28
CA THR A 491 3.41 -20.55 -7.62
C THR A 491 4.18 -21.62 -6.81
N PRO A 492 3.71 -22.02 -5.62
CA PRO A 492 2.50 -21.56 -4.92
C PRO A 492 2.68 -20.28 -4.06
N LEU A 493 3.91 -19.78 -3.87
CA LEU A 493 4.19 -18.58 -3.08
C LEU A 493 3.40 -17.36 -3.57
N TYR A 494 3.16 -17.23 -4.89
CA TYR A 494 2.35 -16.16 -5.47
C TYR A 494 0.97 -16.03 -4.78
N TYR A 495 0.25 -17.15 -4.62
CA TYR A 495 -1.09 -17.14 -4.03
C TYR A 495 -1.03 -16.82 -2.53
N LYS A 496 -0.12 -17.47 -1.79
CA LYS A 496 0.08 -17.20 -0.36
C LYS A 496 0.44 -15.74 -0.08
N TYR A 497 1.23 -15.13 -0.96
CA TYR A 497 1.60 -13.73 -0.84
C TYR A 497 0.44 -12.78 -1.18
N CYS A 498 -0.37 -13.10 -2.19
CA CYS A 498 -1.56 -12.31 -2.52
C CYS A 498 -2.65 -12.41 -1.46
N ALA A 499 -2.75 -13.52 -0.72
CA ALA A 499 -3.67 -13.67 0.40
C ALA A 499 -3.45 -12.63 1.52
N LEU A 500 -2.22 -12.09 1.63
CA LEU A 500 -1.88 -11.02 2.58
C LEU A 500 -2.62 -9.71 2.31
N LEU A 501 -3.10 -9.48 1.08
CA LEU A 501 -3.93 -8.31 0.74
C LEU A 501 -5.25 -8.28 1.54
N ALA A 502 -5.66 -9.42 2.08
CA ALA A 502 -6.81 -9.56 2.96
C ALA A 502 -6.43 -10.04 4.38
N ASP A 503 -5.22 -9.72 4.86
CA ASP A 503 -4.89 -9.85 6.28
C ASP A 503 -5.60 -8.73 7.07
N GLU A 504 -6.03 -9.02 8.29
CA GLU A 504 -6.65 -8.05 9.20
C GLU A 504 -5.62 -7.03 9.70
N ASP A 505 -4.37 -7.45 9.88
CA ASP A 505 -3.28 -6.62 10.35
C ASP A 505 -2.73 -5.76 9.19
N ASN A 506 -2.82 -4.43 9.34
CA ASN A 506 -2.36 -3.48 8.33
C ASN A 506 -0.86 -3.62 8.02
N ASP A 507 -0.05 -3.95 9.02
CA ASP A 507 1.40 -4.12 8.88
C ASP A 507 1.78 -5.36 8.07
N VAL A 508 0.87 -6.32 7.95
CA VAL A 508 1.01 -7.51 7.09
C VAL A 508 0.53 -7.20 5.67
N ARG A 509 -0.55 -6.44 5.56
CA ARG A 509 -1.18 -6.07 4.28
C ARG A 509 -0.34 -5.10 3.47
N GLU A 510 0.22 -4.08 4.12
CA GLU A 510 0.93 -2.98 3.48
C GLU A 510 2.11 -3.43 2.57
N PRO A 511 3.00 -4.36 2.98
CA PRO A 511 4.08 -4.83 2.11
C PRO A 511 3.55 -5.58 0.87
N ALA A 512 2.43 -6.28 1.02
CA ALA A 512 1.78 -6.98 -0.08
C ALA A 512 1.10 -6.01 -1.06
N GLU A 513 0.39 -5.00 -0.54
CA GLU A 513 -0.21 -3.92 -1.32
C GLU A 513 0.86 -3.16 -2.13
N TYR A 514 1.96 -2.79 -1.49
CA TYR A 514 3.09 -2.12 -2.13
C TYR A 514 3.66 -2.97 -3.26
N TYR A 515 4.00 -4.24 -2.99
CA TYR A 515 4.59 -5.11 -4.01
C TYR A 515 3.63 -5.37 -5.18
N MET A 516 2.35 -5.61 -4.88
CA MET A 516 1.30 -5.78 -5.89
C MET A 516 1.09 -4.53 -6.73
N THR A 517 1.18 -3.33 -6.14
CA THR A 517 0.87 -2.05 -6.80
C THR A 517 2.07 -1.43 -7.52
N CYS A 518 3.28 -1.60 -6.98
CA CYS A 518 4.46 -0.91 -7.48
C CYS A 518 5.43 -1.82 -8.22
N CYS A 519 5.40 -3.13 -7.97
CA CYS A 519 6.45 -4.05 -8.44
C CYS A 519 5.96 -5.09 -9.43
N LEU A 520 4.74 -5.62 -9.25
CA LEU A 520 4.17 -6.57 -10.20
C LEU A 520 3.71 -5.88 -11.49
N THR A 521 4.00 -6.52 -12.63
CA THR A 521 3.49 -6.08 -13.92
C THR A 521 2.01 -6.39 -14.04
N THR A 522 1.27 -5.55 -14.76
CA THR A 522 -0.15 -5.76 -15.00
C THR A 522 -0.42 -7.07 -15.75
N GLU A 523 0.52 -7.50 -16.59
CA GLU A 523 0.49 -8.77 -17.31
C GLU A 523 0.55 -9.97 -16.36
N THR A 524 1.47 -9.99 -15.38
CA THR A 524 1.54 -11.07 -14.38
C THR A 524 0.26 -11.14 -13.54
N ILE A 525 -0.27 -9.99 -13.13
CA ILE A 525 -1.54 -9.91 -12.36
C ILE A 525 -2.69 -10.48 -13.19
N PHE A 526 -2.78 -10.10 -14.46
CA PHE A 526 -3.79 -10.61 -15.39
C PHE A 526 -3.68 -12.13 -15.59
N HIS A 527 -2.46 -12.66 -15.80
CA HIS A 527 -2.26 -14.09 -16.03
C HIS A 527 -2.73 -14.95 -14.85
N HIS A 528 -2.46 -14.54 -13.62
CA HIS A 528 -2.82 -15.32 -12.43
C HIS A 528 -4.21 -15.01 -11.86
N PHE A 529 -4.96 -14.07 -12.42
CA PHE A 529 -6.22 -13.63 -11.84
C PHE A 529 -7.27 -14.75 -11.73
N VAL A 530 -7.53 -15.47 -12.81
CA VAL A 530 -8.51 -16.56 -12.81
C VAL A 530 -8.00 -17.73 -11.95
N ASP A 531 -6.70 -18.00 -12.00
CA ASP A 531 -6.08 -19.01 -11.14
C ASP A 531 -6.27 -18.68 -9.65
N CYS A 532 -6.21 -17.40 -9.25
CA CYS A 532 -6.51 -16.96 -7.88
C CYS A 532 -7.99 -17.22 -7.52
N VAL A 533 -8.93 -17.01 -8.45
CA VAL A 533 -10.34 -17.32 -8.22
C VAL A 533 -10.51 -18.81 -7.94
N LEU A 534 -9.87 -19.66 -8.73
CA LEU A 534 -9.92 -21.11 -8.53
C LEU A 534 -9.18 -21.55 -7.26
N TYR A 535 -7.98 -21.02 -7.02
CA TYR A 535 -7.12 -21.41 -5.89
C TYR A 535 -7.76 -21.11 -4.53
N TYR A 536 -8.27 -19.90 -4.31
CA TYR A 536 -8.82 -19.52 -2.99
C TYR A 536 -10.19 -20.14 -2.70
N ASN A 537 -10.85 -20.70 -3.71
CA ASN A 537 -12.11 -21.42 -3.54
C ASN A 537 -11.89 -22.94 -3.39
N ASN A 538 -10.67 -23.44 -3.60
CA ASN A 538 -10.31 -24.82 -3.25
C ASN A 538 -10.16 -24.96 -1.73
N GLU A 539 -10.51 -26.14 -1.20
CA GLU A 539 -10.59 -26.43 0.25
C GLU A 539 -9.24 -26.35 1.01
N THR A 540 -8.14 -26.05 0.33
CA THR A 540 -6.78 -26.01 0.88
C THR A 540 -6.51 -24.83 1.80
N GLU A 541 -7.15 -23.66 1.59
CA GLU A 541 -6.99 -22.48 2.45
C GLU A 541 -8.36 -21.89 2.78
N LYS A 542 -8.79 -21.97 4.04
CA LYS A 542 -10.09 -21.43 4.49
C LYS A 542 -10.06 -19.90 4.50
N MET A 543 -10.41 -19.30 3.37
CA MET A 543 -10.58 -17.85 3.23
C MET A 543 -12.06 -17.49 3.18
N SER A 544 -12.44 -16.39 3.86
CA SER A 544 -13.81 -15.86 3.80
C SER A 544 -14.11 -15.27 2.42
N PHE A 545 -15.39 -15.27 2.05
CA PHE A 545 -15.86 -14.66 0.80
C PHE A 545 -15.39 -13.21 0.67
N ASP A 546 -15.58 -12.39 1.71
CA ASP A 546 -15.21 -10.98 1.71
C ASP A 546 -13.70 -10.77 1.51
N ALA A 547 -12.87 -11.61 2.12
CA ALA A 547 -11.43 -11.56 1.95
C ALA A 547 -11.00 -11.87 0.51
N ARG A 548 -11.63 -12.87 -0.12
CA ARG A 548 -11.37 -13.20 -1.53
C ARG A 548 -11.77 -12.05 -2.45
N GLN A 549 -12.95 -11.46 -2.24
CA GLN A 549 -13.41 -10.31 -3.02
C GLN A 549 -12.45 -9.12 -2.89
N LEU A 550 -11.93 -8.83 -1.70
CA LEU A 550 -10.92 -7.77 -1.50
C LEU A 550 -9.66 -7.99 -2.34
N ILE A 551 -9.15 -9.23 -2.38
CA ILE A 551 -7.98 -9.59 -3.20
C ILE A 551 -8.25 -9.34 -4.68
N TYR A 552 -9.40 -9.82 -5.18
CA TYR A 552 -9.78 -9.65 -6.58
C TYR A 552 -9.92 -8.18 -6.95
N ASP A 553 -10.51 -7.38 -6.08
CA ASP A 553 -10.66 -5.94 -6.27
C ASP A 553 -9.30 -5.26 -6.44
N VAL A 554 -8.34 -5.53 -5.55
CA VAL A 554 -6.98 -4.97 -5.63
C VAL A 554 -6.30 -5.37 -6.95
N MET A 555 -6.42 -6.63 -7.37
CA MET A 555 -5.86 -7.10 -8.65
C MET A 555 -6.49 -6.38 -9.84
N LEU A 556 -7.82 -6.25 -9.87
CA LEU A 556 -8.55 -5.58 -10.95
C LEU A 556 -8.22 -4.10 -11.07
N GLN A 557 -7.89 -3.43 -9.96
CA GLN A 557 -7.47 -2.03 -9.95
C GLN A 557 -6.24 -1.78 -10.82
N ARG A 558 -5.34 -2.76 -10.89
CA ARG A 558 -4.09 -2.67 -11.63
C ARG A 558 -4.26 -3.01 -13.12
N MET A 559 -5.26 -3.80 -13.48
CA MET A 559 -5.47 -4.23 -14.86
C MET A 559 -6.00 -3.09 -15.73
N SER A 560 -5.56 -3.06 -16.99
CA SER A 560 -6.15 -2.21 -18.03
C SER A 560 -7.56 -2.66 -18.39
N LEU A 561 -8.34 -1.80 -19.06
CA LEU A 561 -9.68 -2.15 -19.52
C LEU A 561 -9.66 -3.40 -20.42
N VAL A 562 -8.72 -3.47 -21.37
CA VAL A 562 -8.56 -4.63 -22.27
C VAL A 562 -8.26 -5.90 -21.48
N GLN A 563 -7.39 -5.84 -20.46
CA GLN A 563 -7.07 -6.99 -19.62
C GLN A 563 -8.29 -7.45 -18.81
N ARG A 564 -9.07 -6.52 -18.25
CA ARG A 564 -10.32 -6.86 -17.53
C ARG A 564 -11.33 -7.54 -18.44
N LEU A 565 -11.53 -7.03 -19.66
CA LEU A 565 -12.42 -7.66 -20.63
C LEU A 565 -11.93 -9.06 -21.03
N ASN A 566 -10.62 -9.25 -21.23
CA ASN A 566 -10.07 -10.60 -21.45
C ASN A 566 -10.27 -11.52 -20.24
N ALA A 567 -10.16 -10.98 -19.02
CA ALA A 567 -10.38 -11.75 -17.79
C ALA A 567 -11.84 -12.20 -17.69
N GLN A 568 -12.80 -11.40 -18.14
CA GLN A 568 -14.21 -11.82 -18.24
C GLN A 568 -14.37 -13.02 -19.18
N CYS A 569 -13.74 -13.00 -20.35
CA CYS A 569 -13.74 -14.14 -21.27
C CYS A 569 -13.09 -15.39 -20.66
N ARG A 570 -12.00 -15.24 -19.93
CA ARG A 570 -11.35 -16.37 -19.23
C ARG A 570 -12.22 -16.94 -18.12
N LEU A 571 -12.80 -16.10 -17.26
CA LEU A 571 -13.75 -16.52 -16.22
C LEU A 571 -14.95 -17.27 -16.81
N ALA A 572 -15.49 -16.78 -17.94
CA ALA A 572 -16.58 -17.43 -18.63
C ALA A 572 -16.19 -18.83 -19.13
N ARG A 573 -15.01 -18.99 -19.74
CA ARG A 573 -14.55 -20.29 -20.26
C ARG A 573 -14.15 -21.27 -19.16
N GLU A 574 -13.29 -20.82 -18.24
CA GLU A 574 -12.64 -21.67 -17.26
C GLU A 574 -13.54 -21.99 -16.05
N VAL A 575 -14.55 -21.16 -15.77
CA VAL A 575 -15.46 -21.37 -14.62
C VAL A 575 -16.90 -21.61 -15.08
N LEU A 576 -17.52 -20.66 -15.79
CA LEU A 576 -18.95 -20.75 -16.11
C LEU A 576 -19.28 -21.88 -17.09
N GLN A 577 -18.53 -21.98 -18.19
CA GLN A 577 -18.72 -23.04 -19.20
C GLN A 577 -18.35 -24.40 -18.62
N HIS A 578 -17.23 -24.49 -17.91
CA HIS A 578 -16.83 -25.74 -17.25
C HIS A 578 -17.89 -26.26 -16.27
N ALA A 579 -18.51 -25.37 -15.48
CA ALA A 579 -19.62 -25.75 -14.61
C ALA A 579 -20.84 -26.23 -15.39
N ALA A 580 -21.19 -25.56 -16.49
CA ALA A 580 -22.30 -25.98 -17.35
C ALA A 580 -22.03 -27.36 -18.00
N ASP A 581 -20.80 -27.62 -18.42
CA ASP A 581 -20.41 -28.92 -19.00
C ASP A 581 -20.52 -30.05 -17.97
N LEU A 582 -20.08 -29.83 -16.71
CA LEU A 582 -20.22 -30.82 -15.64
C LEU A 582 -21.67 -31.12 -15.28
N THR A 583 -22.57 -30.13 -15.37
CA THR A 583 -24.00 -30.36 -15.19
C THR A 583 -24.63 -31.17 -16.32
N ASP A 584 -24.04 -31.15 -17.52
CA ASP A 584 -24.51 -31.90 -18.69
C ASP A 584 -24.12 -33.39 -18.61
N GLU A 585 -23.03 -33.73 -17.93
CA GLU A 585 -22.54 -35.11 -17.75
C GLU A 585 -23.31 -35.92 -16.67
N GLY A 586 -24.36 -35.35 -16.07
CA GLY A 586 -25.25 -36.06 -15.15
C GLY A 586 -24.87 -35.96 -13.67
N ALA A 587 -23.88 -35.16 -13.30
CA ALA A 587 -23.59 -34.82 -11.91
C ALA A 587 -24.58 -33.74 -11.42
N GLY A 588 -25.66 -34.16 -10.76
CA GLY A 588 -26.71 -33.24 -10.26
C GLY A 588 -26.24 -32.24 -9.20
N GLU A 589 -25.05 -32.43 -8.61
CA GLU A 589 -24.45 -31.51 -7.64
C GLU A 589 -23.03 -31.12 -8.08
N LEU A 590 -22.78 -29.81 -8.20
CA LEU A 590 -21.47 -29.27 -8.51
C LEU A 590 -20.51 -29.46 -7.31
N PRO A 591 -19.21 -29.70 -7.54
CA PRO A 591 -18.21 -29.74 -6.47
C PRO A 591 -18.28 -28.46 -5.61
N PRO A 592 -18.20 -28.55 -4.27
CA PRO A 592 -18.32 -27.39 -3.37
C PRO A 592 -17.35 -26.25 -3.72
N ALA A 593 -16.10 -26.60 -4.06
CA ALA A 593 -15.09 -25.63 -4.49
C ALA A 593 -15.48 -24.89 -5.78
N LEU A 594 -16.04 -25.61 -6.75
CA LEU A 594 -16.50 -25.01 -8.01
C LEU A 594 -17.76 -24.15 -7.78
N HIS A 595 -18.68 -24.58 -6.91
CA HIS A 595 -19.83 -23.77 -6.53
C HIS A 595 -19.41 -22.46 -5.84
N ALA A 596 -18.41 -22.50 -4.96
CA ALA A 596 -17.86 -21.29 -4.34
C ALA A 596 -17.17 -20.38 -5.37
N ALA A 597 -16.36 -20.96 -6.27
CA ALA A 597 -15.72 -20.23 -7.36
C ALA A 597 -16.74 -19.58 -8.33
N LEU A 598 -17.88 -20.22 -8.58
CA LEU A 598 -18.98 -19.66 -9.36
C LEU A 598 -19.59 -18.42 -8.70
N LEU A 599 -19.85 -18.49 -7.39
CA LEU A 599 -20.37 -17.33 -6.65
C LEU A 599 -19.40 -16.15 -6.71
N ASP A 600 -18.11 -16.41 -6.50
CA ASP A 600 -17.06 -15.40 -6.62
C ASP A 600 -16.99 -14.83 -8.03
N THR A 601 -17.02 -15.68 -9.05
CA THR A 601 -16.96 -15.30 -10.47
C THR A 601 -18.14 -14.41 -10.86
N ILE A 602 -19.37 -14.78 -10.51
CA ILE A 602 -20.56 -13.99 -10.81
C ILE A 602 -20.50 -12.64 -10.08
N THR A 603 -20.05 -12.63 -8.83
CA THR A 603 -19.89 -11.38 -8.06
C THR A 603 -18.88 -10.44 -8.71
N VAL A 604 -17.73 -10.98 -9.12
CA VAL A 604 -16.68 -10.22 -9.83
C VAL A 604 -17.21 -9.65 -11.15
N LEU A 605 -17.94 -10.45 -11.95
CA LEU A 605 -18.51 -10.02 -13.22
C LEU A 605 -19.58 -8.94 -13.06
N CYS A 606 -20.41 -9.01 -12.00
CA CYS A 606 -21.37 -7.96 -11.65
C CYS A 606 -20.71 -6.71 -11.05
N GLY A 607 -19.44 -6.81 -10.63
CA GLY A 607 -18.74 -5.77 -9.89
C GLY A 607 -18.49 -4.50 -10.71
N PRO A 608 -18.48 -3.32 -10.07
CA PRO A 608 -18.31 -2.04 -10.77
C PRO A 608 -16.98 -1.94 -11.52
N ARG A 609 -15.93 -2.65 -11.07
CA ARG A 609 -14.60 -2.65 -11.70
C ARG A 609 -14.56 -3.39 -13.04
N MET A 610 -15.52 -4.29 -13.29
CA MET A 610 -15.68 -5.03 -14.55
C MET A 610 -16.60 -4.30 -15.55
N LYS A 611 -17.39 -3.31 -15.11
CA LYS A 611 -18.30 -2.58 -15.99
C LYS A 611 -17.56 -1.60 -16.90
N LEU A 612 -18.08 -1.43 -18.11
CA LEU A 612 -17.57 -0.44 -19.07
C LEU A 612 -17.92 0.99 -18.63
N PRO A 613 -17.06 1.98 -18.90
CA PRO A 613 -17.41 3.38 -18.73
C PRO A 613 -18.65 3.74 -19.56
N ARG A 614 -19.69 4.29 -18.93
CA ARG A 614 -20.93 4.68 -19.63
C ARG A 614 -20.71 5.93 -20.50
N LYS A 615 -21.27 5.93 -21.71
CA LYS A 615 -21.39 7.16 -22.52
C LYS A 615 -22.37 8.12 -21.83
N PRO A 616 -22.09 9.43 -21.76
CA PRO A 616 -23.09 10.43 -21.43
C PRO A 616 -24.24 10.34 -22.45
N MET A 617 -25.48 10.31 -21.97
CA MET A 617 -26.64 10.32 -22.88
C MET A 617 -26.74 11.70 -23.55
N ALA A 618 -26.74 11.71 -24.88
CA ALA A 618 -26.91 12.90 -25.69
C ALA A 618 -28.38 13.32 -25.73
N ASN A 619 -28.89 13.92 -24.65
CA ASN A 619 -30.10 14.72 -24.72
C ASN A 619 -29.69 16.20 -24.70
N GLY A 620 -29.94 16.86 -25.83
CA GLY A 620 -29.31 18.12 -26.19
C GLY A 620 -29.85 19.34 -25.45
N GLU A 621 -28.90 20.14 -24.95
CA GLU A 621 -28.96 21.60 -24.84
C GLU A 621 -27.59 22.15 -25.29
N PRO A 622 -27.52 23.38 -25.85
CA PRO A 622 -26.34 23.86 -26.55
C PRO A 622 -25.16 24.05 -25.59
N ALA A 623 -24.02 23.47 -26.00
CA ALA A 623 -22.79 23.31 -25.23
C ALA A 623 -22.28 24.61 -24.57
N ASP A 624 -22.05 24.53 -23.27
CA ASP A 624 -21.42 25.56 -22.45
C ASP A 624 -19.89 25.47 -22.58
N ILE A 625 -19.20 26.60 -22.40
CA ILE A 625 -17.74 26.74 -22.60
C ILE A 625 -16.93 25.85 -21.63
N ASP A 626 -17.56 25.32 -20.59
CA ASP A 626 -16.99 24.35 -19.64
C ASP A 626 -16.86 22.92 -20.20
N ASP A 627 -17.65 22.52 -21.22
CA ASP A 627 -17.49 21.23 -21.93
C ASP A 627 -16.16 21.18 -22.72
N LEU A 628 -15.58 22.34 -23.06
CA LEU A 628 -14.28 22.43 -23.73
C LEU A 628 -13.10 22.19 -22.79
N GLN A 629 -13.20 22.53 -21.50
CA GLN A 629 -12.18 22.19 -20.51
C GLN A 629 -12.23 20.72 -20.10
N GLU A 630 -13.42 20.12 -20.11
CA GLU A 630 -13.59 18.66 -20.02
C GLU A 630 -13.05 17.98 -21.30
N ARG A 631 -13.18 18.55 -22.49
CA ARG A 631 -12.52 18.00 -23.70
C ARG A 631 -10.99 18.01 -23.62
N VAL A 632 -10.34 19.02 -23.04
CA VAL A 632 -8.86 19.12 -23.05
C VAL A 632 -8.20 18.22 -21.99
N THR A 633 -8.88 17.91 -20.88
CA THR A 633 -8.35 17.02 -19.84
C THR A 633 -8.92 15.59 -19.88
N THR A 634 -10.03 15.38 -20.59
CA THR A 634 -10.85 14.15 -20.54
C THR A 634 -11.07 13.50 -21.93
N ASN A 635 -10.29 13.88 -22.95
CA ASN A 635 -10.30 13.27 -24.30
C ASN A 635 -9.95 11.75 -24.36
N ILE A 636 -10.01 11.02 -23.25
CA ILE A 636 -9.88 9.55 -23.20
C ILE A 636 -11.24 8.85 -23.02
N VAL A 637 -12.30 9.51 -22.53
CA VAL A 637 -13.51 8.78 -22.05
C VAL A 637 -14.59 8.54 -23.12
N SER A 638 -14.50 9.10 -24.34
CA SER A 638 -15.56 8.94 -25.36
C SER A 638 -15.20 8.11 -26.60
N HIS A 639 -13.95 7.65 -26.73
CA HIS A 639 -13.55 6.75 -27.81
C HIS A 639 -12.80 5.54 -27.26
N LEU A 640 -13.55 4.45 -26.99
CA LEU A 640 -12.93 3.13 -26.88
C LEU A 640 -12.02 2.93 -28.09
N THR A 641 -10.78 2.50 -27.83
CA THR A 641 -9.83 2.15 -28.88
C THR A 641 -10.40 1.01 -29.74
N GLU A 642 -9.94 0.86 -30.98
CA GLU A 642 -10.38 -0.24 -31.84
C GLU A 642 -10.14 -1.62 -31.19
N ASN A 643 -9.06 -1.76 -30.44
CA ASN A 643 -8.77 -2.96 -29.66
C ASN A 643 -9.80 -3.19 -28.54
N GLU A 644 -10.21 -2.15 -27.82
CA GLU A 644 -11.25 -2.25 -26.79
C GLU A 644 -12.63 -2.55 -27.38
N LYS A 645 -13.00 -1.96 -28.52
CA LYS A 645 -14.26 -2.28 -29.22
C LYS A 645 -14.29 -3.73 -29.68
N LYS A 646 -13.18 -4.20 -30.29
CA LYS A 646 -13.04 -5.60 -30.69
C LYS A 646 -13.19 -6.52 -29.49
N MET A 647 -12.52 -6.19 -28.38
CA MET A 647 -12.61 -6.96 -27.16
C MET A 647 -14.02 -6.92 -26.53
N LYS A 648 -14.71 -5.78 -26.62
CA LYS A 648 -16.11 -5.65 -26.19
C LYS A 648 -17.03 -6.63 -26.95
N ARG A 649 -16.87 -6.75 -28.27
CA ARG A 649 -17.59 -7.75 -29.08
C ARG A 649 -17.25 -9.17 -28.66
N THR A 650 -15.97 -9.48 -28.46
CA THR A 650 -15.54 -10.80 -27.98
C THR A 650 -16.13 -11.16 -26.61
N VAL A 651 -16.28 -10.18 -25.71
CA VAL A 651 -16.98 -10.41 -24.43
C VAL A 651 -18.44 -10.77 -24.65
N ALA A 652 -19.15 -10.07 -25.54
CA ALA A 652 -20.52 -10.41 -25.88
C ALA A 652 -20.63 -11.83 -26.47
N GLU A 653 -19.73 -12.20 -27.39
CA GLU A 653 -19.66 -13.53 -28.03
C GLU A 653 -19.39 -14.68 -27.04
N VAL A 654 -18.63 -14.43 -25.98
CA VAL A 654 -18.15 -15.50 -25.08
C VAL A 654 -18.95 -15.56 -23.79
N VAL A 655 -19.17 -14.41 -23.14
CA VAL A 655 -19.71 -14.34 -21.79
C VAL A 655 -21.22 -14.46 -21.79
N VAL A 656 -21.93 -13.82 -22.73
CA VAL A 656 -23.40 -13.86 -22.81
C VAL A 656 -23.91 -15.29 -23.03
N PRO A 657 -23.42 -16.06 -24.02
CA PRO A 657 -23.89 -17.42 -24.22
C PRO A 657 -23.52 -18.35 -23.05
N ALA A 658 -22.34 -18.14 -22.43
CA ALA A 658 -21.90 -18.91 -21.27
C ALA A 658 -22.84 -18.74 -20.06
N VAL A 659 -23.21 -17.49 -19.75
CA VAL A 659 -24.11 -17.18 -18.63
C VAL A 659 -25.51 -17.75 -18.88
N LEU A 660 -26.06 -17.58 -20.09
CA LEU A 660 -27.38 -18.10 -20.44
C LEU A 660 -27.42 -19.64 -20.44
N ARG A 661 -26.35 -20.29 -20.93
CA ARG A 661 -26.21 -21.75 -20.87
C ARG A 661 -26.16 -22.25 -19.43
N LEU A 662 -25.36 -21.62 -18.57
CA LEU A 662 -25.28 -21.99 -17.16
C LEU A 662 -26.65 -21.81 -16.46
N TYR A 663 -27.36 -20.73 -16.77
CA TYR A 663 -28.69 -20.47 -16.23
C TYR A 663 -29.71 -21.55 -16.60
N SER A 664 -29.77 -21.96 -17.88
CA SER A 664 -30.73 -22.98 -18.33
C SER A 664 -30.44 -24.35 -17.73
N ARG A 665 -29.16 -24.68 -17.49
CA ARG A 665 -28.75 -25.99 -16.94
C ARG A 665 -28.91 -26.10 -15.44
N LEU A 666 -28.65 -25.04 -14.68
CA LEU A 666 -28.74 -25.12 -13.22
C LEU A 666 -30.18 -25.16 -12.69
N GLN A 667 -31.20 -24.86 -13.53
CA GLN A 667 -32.64 -24.89 -13.17
C GLN A 667 -32.93 -24.39 -11.74
N LEU A 668 -32.22 -23.34 -11.30
CA LEU A 668 -32.03 -23.06 -9.87
C LEU A 668 -33.38 -22.73 -9.21
N ARG A 669 -33.87 -23.64 -8.36
CA ARG A 669 -35.03 -23.41 -7.50
C ARG A 669 -34.63 -22.54 -6.31
N GLY A 670 -34.51 -21.24 -6.56
CA GLY A 670 -34.20 -20.23 -5.54
C GLY A 670 -32.77 -20.33 -4.98
N GLY A 671 -32.42 -19.34 -4.13
CA GLY A 671 -31.09 -19.22 -3.52
C GLY A 671 -30.26 -18.05 -4.03
N GLN A 672 -29.12 -17.81 -3.37
CA GLN A 672 -28.26 -16.65 -3.62
C GLN A 672 -27.66 -16.69 -5.03
N LEU A 673 -27.07 -17.82 -5.43
CA LEU A 673 -26.45 -18.00 -6.75
C LEU A 673 -27.41 -17.68 -7.92
N ALA A 674 -28.67 -18.11 -7.80
CA ALA A 674 -29.70 -17.87 -8.80
C ALA A 674 -30.00 -16.38 -8.97
N ALA A 675 -30.16 -15.66 -7.85
CA ALA A 675 -30.44 -14.23 -7.87
C ALA A 675 -29.28 -13.43 -8.50
N TYR A 676 -28.03 -13.78 -8.17
CA TYR A 676 -26.86 -13.14 -8.76
C TYR A 676 -26.69 -13.48 -10.26
N LEU A 677 -26.99 -14.71 -10.67
CA LEU A 677 -26.92 -15.13 -12.07
C LEU A 677 -27.97 -14.43 -12.94
N VAL A 678 -29.21 -14.29 -12.44
CA VAL A 678 -30.27 -13.51 -13.11
C VAL A 678 -29.88 -12.05 -13.23
N LYS A 679 -29.29 -11.47 -12.17
CA LYS A 679 -28.78 -10.10 -12.21
C LYS A 679 -27.68 -9.94 -13.25
N LEU A 680 -26.71 -10.86 -13.28
CA LEU A 680 -25.61 -10.84 -14.25
C LEU A 680 -26.14 -10.93 -15.69
N ALA A 681 -27.03 -11.88 -15.96
CA ALA A 681 -27.63 -12.04 -17.28
C ALA A 681 -28.38 -10.77 -17.72
N THR A 682 -29.20 -10.19 -16.84
CA THR A 682 -29.90 -8.92 -17.11
C THR A 682 -28.93 -7.76 -17.37
N ASP A 683 -27.88 -7.62 -16.56
CA ASP A 683 -26.86 -6.58 -16.73
C ASP A 683 -26.13 -6.74 -18.08
N LEU A 684 -25.74 -7.95 -18.45
CA LEU A 684 -25.05 -8.24 -19.71
C LEU A 684 -25.92 -7.95 -20.94
N LEU A 685 -27.19 -8.35 -20.93
CA LEU A 685 -28.13 -8.05 -22.03
C LEU A 685 -28.30 -6.54 -22.25
N ASN A 686 -28.25 -5.76 -21.17
CA ASN A 686 -28.33 -4.30 -21.26
C ASN A 686 -27.01 -3.66 -21.69
N ASP A 687 -25.89 -4.05 -21.09
CA ASP A 687 -24.58 -3.42 -21.29
C ASP A 687 -23.98 -3.72 -22.69
N TYR A 688 -24.35 -4.86 -23.28
CA TYR A 688 -23.86 -5.34 -24.58
C TYR A 688 -24.96 -5.38 -25.66
N ARG A 689 -26.06 -4.64 -25.49
CA ARG A 689 -27.21 -4.68 -26.40
C ARG A 689 -26.85 -4.55 -27.89
N HIS A 690 -26.07 -3.55 -28.27
CA HIS A 690 -25.68 -3.34 -29.67
C HIS A 690 -24.83 -4.49 -30.21
N GLU A 691 -23.88 -4.97 -29.40
CA GLU A 691 -23.04 -6.10 -29.81
C GLU A 691 -23.87 -7.38 -29.94
N ILE A 692 -24.85 -7.61 -29.07
CA ILE A 692 -25.78 -8.74 -29.16
C ILE A 692 -26.66 -8.64 -30.42
N GLU A 693 -27.16 -7.44 -30.75
CA GLU A 693 -27.93 -7.21 -31.99
C GLU A 693 -27.10 -7.56 -33.24
N GLU A 694 -25.80 -7.25 -33.27
CA GLU A 694 -24.89 -7.68 -34.36
C GLU A 694 -24.66 -9.20 -34.39
N LEU A 695 -24.64 -9.87 -33.23
CA LEU A 695 -24.39 -11.31 -33.11
C LEU A 695 -25.60 -12.16 -33.50
N ILE A 696 -26.80 -11.71 -33.15
CA ILE A 696 -28.08 -12.38 -33.41
C ILE A 696 -28.32 -12.60 -34.92
N GLU A 697 -27.74 -11.78 -35.79
CA GLU A 697 -27.80 -11.99 -37.24
C GLU A 697 -27.19 -13.34 -37.69
N ASN A 698 -26.34 -13.96 -36.85
CA ASN A 698 -25.56 -15.15 -37.21
C ASN A 698 -25.71 -16.34 -36.23
N ASP A 699 -26.44 -16.20 -35.11
CA ASP A 699 -26.56 -17.23 -34.06
C ASP A 699 -28.03 -17.40 -33.61
N GLU A 700 -28.75 -18.33 -34.25
CA GLU A 700 -30.17 -18.62 -33.94
C GLU A 700 -30.36 -19.25 -32.54
N GLU A 701 -29.35 -20.00 -32.05
CA GLU A 701 -29.42 -20.66 -30.74
C GLU A 701 -29.31 -19.65 -29.59
N LEU A 702 -28.50 -18.61 -29.77
CA LEU A 702 -28.41 -17.50 -28.83
C LEU A 702 -29.74 -16.74 -28.69
N VAL A 703 -30.46 -16.53 -29.80
CA VAL A 703 -31.78 -15.89 -29.81
C VAL A 703 -32.78 -16.68 -28.98
N GLU A 704 -32.84 -18.00 -29.19
CA GLU A 704 -33.76 -18.87 -28.46
C GLU A 704 -33.50 -18.79 -26.95
N ARG A 705 -32.24 -18.83 -26.54
CA ARG A 705 -31.85 -18.74 -25.12
C ARG A 705 -32.17 -17.38 -24.49
N ILE A 706 -32.00 -16.28 -25.23
CA ILE A 706 -32.37 -14.93 -24.76
C ILE A 706 -33.88 -14.86 -24.52
N ASN A 707 -34.67 -15.36 -25.47
CA ASN A 707 -36.13 -15.36 -25.36
C ASN A 707 -36.60 -16.23 -24.20
N GLN A 708 -36.07 -17.45 -24.07
CA GLN A 708 -36.35 -18.35 -22.94
C GLN A 708 -36.02 -17.68 -21.60
N PHE A 709 -34.88 -16.98 -21.50
CA PHE A 709 -34.50 -16.25 -20.30
C PHE A 709 -35.48 -15.10 -19.99
N GLN A 710 -35.77 -14.24 -20.97
CA GLN A 710 -36.67 -13.08 -20.82
C GLN A 710 -38.10 -13.49 -20.43
N GLU A 711 -38.63 -14.55 -21.04
CA GLU A 711 -39.91 -15.15 -20.67
C GLU A 711 -39.91 -15.65 -19.23
N THR A 712 -38.84 -16.32 -18.80
CA THR A 712 -38.73 -16.89 -17.45
C THR A 712 -38.70 -15.80 -16.35
N ILE A 713 -38.16 -14.61 -16.65
CA ILE A 713 -38.13 -13.47 -15.72
C ILE A 713 -39.29 -12.48 -15.90
N GLY A 714 -40.21 -12.74 -16.83
CA GLY A 714 -41.42 -11.92 -17.06
C GLY A 714 -41.15 -10.58 -17.77
N ILE A 715 -40.10 -10.50 -18.60
CA ILE A 715 -39.77 -9.31 -19.41
C ILE A 715 -40.15 -9.59 -20.88
N GLU A 716 -40.76 -8.62 -21.55
CA GLU A 716 -41.09 -8.73 -22.99
C GLU A 716 -39.81 -8.84 -23.85
N SER A 717 -39.88 -9.63 -24.93
CA SER A 717 -38.77 -9.86 -25.86
C SER A 717 -38.19 -8.55 -26.40
N SER A 718 -36.99 -8.18 -25.94
CA SER A 718 -36.35 -6.90 -26.32
C SER A 718 -35.48 -7.01 -27.58
N PHE A 719 -35.09 -8.23 -27.96
CA PHE A 719 -34.27 -8.55 -29.13
C PHE A 719 -35.12 -9.31 -30.17
N GLY A 720 -34.82 -9.14 -31.46
CA GLY A 720 -35.44 -9.95 -32.52
C GLY A 720 -36.82 -9.50 -33.06
N ASN A 721 -37.35 -8.34 -32.67
CA ASN A 721 -38.58 -7.78 -33.25
C ASN A 721 -38.35 -7.09 -34.61
N THR A 722 -37.69 -7.76 -35.57
CA THR A 722 -37.52 -7.26 -36.94
C THR A 722 -38.67 -7.64 -37.89
N ARG A 723 -39.73 -8.32 -37.40
CA ARG A 723 -40.87 -8.73 -38.24
C ARG A 723 -42.13 -7.87 -38.16
N ASN A 724 -42.25 -6.93 -37.21
CA ASN A 724 -43.51 -6.18 -36.99
C ASN A 724 -43.38 -4.65 -37.07
N LEU A 725 -42.54 -4.13 -37.98
CA LEU A 725 -42.45 -2.69 -38.29
C LEU A 725 -43.11 -2.32 -39.64
N VAL A 726 -44.17 -3.04 -40.01
CA VAL A 726 -45.11 -2.57 -41.02
C VAL A 726 -46.45 -2.40 -40.32
N THR A 727 -47.04 -1.22 -40.52
CA THR A 727 -48.34 -0.74 -40.02
C THR A 727 -48.34 -0.13 -38.61
N THR A 728 -48.16 1.19 -38.53
CA THR A 728 -49.13 2.09 -37.89
C THR A 728 -48.96 3.53 -38.39
N SER A 729 -49.86 3.91 -39.30
CA SER A 729 -50.53 5.23 -39.43
C SER A 729 -49.71 6.52 -39.24
N ALA A 730 -49.25 7.09 -40.36
CA ALA A 730 -49.09 8.54 -40.50
C ALA A 730 -50.29 9.09 -41.30
N PRO A 731 -50.98 10.16 -40.85
CA PRO A 731 -51.97 10.86 -41.67
C PRO A 731 -51.29 11.70 -42.76
N PRO A 732 -51.98 12.03 -43.87
CA PRO A 732 -51.35 12.70 -45.01
C PRO A 732 -51.05 14.17 -44.70
N ASP A 733 -49.82 14.60 -44.97
CA ASP A 733 -49.42 16.01 -44.90
C ASP A 733 -50.13 16.85 -45.97
N PRO A 734 -50.54 18.10 -45.65
CA PRO A 734 -51.12 19.01 -46.63
C PRO A 734 -50.04 19.62 -47.54
N GLU A 735 -50.40 19.76 -48.82
CA GLU A 735 -49.57 20.31 -49.89
C GLU A 735 -49.02 21.71 -49.57
N THR A 736 -47.72 21.90 -49.75
CA THR A 736 -47.11 23.23 -49.89
C THR A 736 -46.24 23.31 -51.15
N PRO A 737 -46.15 24.49 -51.81
CA PRO A 737 -45.86 24.58 -53.24
C PRO A 737 -44.36 24.56 -53.56
N ARG A 738 -44.07 24.04 -54.76
CA ARG A 738 -42.74 23.85 -55.36
C ARG A 738 -41.90 25.13 -55.46
N ALA A 739 -40.61 25.00 -55.17
CA ALA A 739 -39.54 25.88 -55.66
C ALA A 739 -38.45 25.05 -56.40
N PRO A 740 -37.70 25.62 -57.35
CA PRO A 740 -37.19 24.88 -58.51
C PRO A 740 -35.81 24.22 -58.33
N ARG A 741 -35.66 23.11 -59.06
CA ARG A 741 -34.49 22.19 -59.16
C ARG A 741 -33.15 22.90 -59.40
N ARG A 742 -32.11 22.49 -58.64
CA ARG A 742 -30.69 22.65 -59.01
C ARG A 742 -29.99 21.29 -59.16
N LYS A 743 -29.07 21.27 -60.12
CA LYS A 743 -28.51 20.12 -60.87
C LYS A 743 -27.66 19.14 -60.05
N ALA A 744 -27.60 17.90 -60.56
CA ALA A 744 -26.81 16.78 -60.07
C ALA A 744 -25.29 17.05 -59.97
N PRO A 745 -24.56 16.38 -59.05
CA PRO A 745 -23.12 16.54 -58.90
C PRO A 745 -22.33 15.72 -59.94
N ARG A 746 -21.22 16.30 -60.41
CA ARG A 746 -20.24 15.70 -61.33
C ARG A 746 -19.25 14.80 -60.59
N GLN A 747 -18.79 13.77 -61.30
CA GLN A 747 -17.78 12.78 -60.92
C GLN A 747 -16.42 13.39 -60.48
N TYR A 748 -15.83 12.75 -59.47
CA TYR A 748 -14.49 12.98 -58.94
C TYR A 748 -13.41 12.55 -59.95
N LYS A 749 -12.40 13.41 -60.20
CA LYS A 749 -11.13 13.06 -60.84
C LYS A 749 -9.97 13.48 -59.93
N GLY A 750 -9.18 12.50 -59.48
CA GLY A 750 -7.73 12.54 -59.22
C GLY A 750 -7.15 13.50 -58.16
N PRO A 751 -6.08 13.10 -57.42
CA PRO A 751 -5.52 13.89 -56.33
C PRO A 751 -4.39 14.84 -56.80
N PRO A 752 -4.13 15.95 -56.10
CA PRO A 752 -2.86 16.66 -56.24
C PRO A 752 -1.97 16.58 -54.99
N LYS A 753 -0.80 15.99 -55.25
CA LYS A 753 0.58 16.26 -54.79
C LYS A 753 0.85 17.12 -53.55
N LYS A 754 1.69 16.51 -52.70
CA LYS A 754 2.56 17.07 -51.65
C LYS A 754 3.22 18.40 -52.06
N ARG A 755 3.21 19.38 -51.14
CA ARG A 755 4.17 20.49 -51.13
C ARG A 755 5.06 20.39 -49.90
N ALA A 756 6.36 20.37 -50.18
CA ALA A 756 7.44 20.54 -49.23
C ALA A 756 7.47 21.98 -48.68
N LEU A 757 7.82 22.12 -47.41
CA LEU A 757 8.31 23.37 -46.83
C LEU A 757 9.85 23.38 -46.95
N LYS A 758 10.38 24.51 -47.43
CA LYS A 758 11.79 24.78 -47.66
C LYS A 758 12.48 25.24 -46.36
N ILE A 759 13.72 24.75 -46.22
CA ILE A 759 14.97 25.29 -45.64
C ILE A 759 14.80 26.39 -44.59
#